data_AF-A0AAN8FPQ9-F1
#
_entry.id   AF-A0AAN8FPQ9-F1
#
_cell.length_a   1.000
_cell.length_b   1.000
_cell.length_c   1.000
_cell.angle_alpha   90.00
_cell.angle_beta   90.00
_cell.angle_gamma   90.00
#
_symmetry.space_group_name_H-M   'P 1'
#
loop_
_entity.id
_entity.type
_entity.pdbx_description
1 polymer ?
#
loop_
_entity_poly.entity_id
_entity_poly.type
_entity_poly.pdbx_seq_one_letter_code
_entity_poly.pdbx_strand_id
1 'polypeptide(L)'
;MGENFASSPYPTLFDPVSFLAHQVVFDLLSVLVVSLFPTMLVSQFSILEIYESGEELSMSPHQVRKRLSLLVGVFEEISSGIVALCMKRSAELICVVVALLEKHKPFMFVQSEEQAISFGAQWFYNGSQVIKLSCNKTSTDGCAMRDLCYVIRTSGSTGEAKLVGVPYFCIEPNIEDFRKRFSVSCEDIILCSTSFSFDPSIIEMFLSFVSGARLLLVSDNTRSQPHLLSGILRKYKPTVVQLTPSILSLLDDTTLAWMLGDSSCIRCLLIGGENFPLDLVNRFRTASNSTKIFNVYGVTEVSCWATVAEVKFRCDHIGIGAPLRCTTLALKDNGELLIGGSRRCFINGVLSGEFTPTGDIAVRRGDEFFVVGRTDDQVKVNGMRCNLASLSKQAAKLSGITFAQFLLYKEKFLVLFVVSNSRVENIVRETLPSAFTPSKIVYLDKVPVNSNGKTDRPQLIAILEKVCSTHLASFTSMFSFLEKFGIKSTADLLFHSFVDYGKWFTQITVFEVKLIMGTVEALHDILSPDCTIASVMEKYSNVSWCASDEDGPRSFVKEFSLTINPQPNTKWAFCTEKCIDSTPCLVRLPEGEHIVAASHSGLVVCMRIKDGICRWQNRFPCRFEASVESCGNHVVLGGYDGCIYLLSISTGSLEWKFPTGDAVKAACAIEDSHFVYVPSYDRNLYKLDIKYKSCCWSTRLRSGSPAKAVLLSDSVIVTTIRGSVEAIDSIKGEHRWVYYAGAPIFSSVTVVLPSGYISSVDGMIAKIRLDNGIKECSVNVGEPMFASAAFFDDHVIAVTERGSLFSLDEKLRVLRCFRFTGCSFIVPPQRFAPSVFVLVSSSGILVVFSQNDNDVQSFRLGNGSIFSRVLFSDEKRYLLAGNRDDWLRCFEIPAGLLYFIVLGIVFSLKEQSEFSIFSLLLAHERREKAVCFVKLFVFSWSAELTANGESFLPGIYRHFPLVLIIFYLVQDSMRSFDQAQFDKETSRNFDSKEIASVTARYEKEAGDLVTHKEEIRKLVGYIDLTTLAGDDTKDRVVKLVDRALSPIPGDSSTTCAAVCVYPQRVHDVTKHLKEINKKFNVAAVAAGFPSGQYHLKSKMLEVELTVADGATEIDIVISRAAALDGDWKTVFDEVSALKATCGSAHLKTILATGELKTLTNVYKASWASILAGSDFIKTSTGKESTNATLEVAFVMCSAIKRWHELTAKKVGFKPAGGIKTPLEALAYVALIKDVLGEEWLTPKLFRIGASSLLDYCLKAL
;
A
#
# COMPACT_ATOMS: atom_id res chain seq x y z
N MET A 1 -0.89 -16.29 61.76
CA MET A 1 -0.85 -15.52 63.01
C MET A 1 0.62 -15.36 63.34
N GLY A 2 1.22 -14.19 63.33
CA GLY A 2 0.74 -12.89 63.84
C GLY A 2 1.83 -12.47 64.83
N GLU A 3 2.64 -11.48 64.46
CA GLU A 3 2.65 -10.14 65.08
C GLU A 3 3.62 -10.09 66.28
N ASN A 4 4.71 -9.33 66.24
CA ASN A 4 4.90 -7.87 66.22
C ASN A 4 4.97 -7.23 67.61
N PHE A 5 5.79 -6.16 67.64
CA PHE A 5 5.88 -5.06 68.63
C PHE A 5 6.67 -5.34 69.93
N ALA A 6 7.46 -4.42 70.51
CA ALA A 6 7.82 -3.04 70.17
C ALA A 6 9.04 -2.53 70.99
N SER A 7 9.69 -1.48 70.44
CA SER A 7 10.16 -0.23 71.09
C SER A 7 11.21 -0.18 72.23
N SER A 8 12.31 0.55 71.93
CA SER A 8 13.02 1.62 72.73
C SER A 8 13.64 1.28 74.10
N PRO A 9 14.57 2.07 74.73
CA PRO A 9 15.47 3.16 74.28
C PRO A 9 16.98 2.91 74.61
N TYR A 10 17.86 3.87 74.24
CA TYR A 10 19.31 4.04 74.56
C TYR A 10 19.85 3.45 75.89
N PRO A 11 21.11 2.92 75.94
CA PRO A 11 22.27 3.78 76.23
C PRO A 11 23.61 3.39 75.56
N THR A 12 24.55 4.35 75.63
CA THR A 12 25.99 4.27 75.31
C THR A 12 26.78 3.28 76.17
N LEU A 13 27.91 2.83 75.58
CA LEU A 13 29.07 2.13 76.13
C LEU A 13 28.87 0.64 76.39
N PHE A 14 29.40 -0.25 75.53
CA PHE A 14 30.09 -1.45 76.00
C PHE A 14 31.02 -2.07 74.93
N ASP A 15 32.26 -2.25 75.38
CA ASP A 15 33.21 -3.34 75.13
C ASP A 15 33.72 -3.64 73.70
N PRO A 16 35.01 -3.32 73.40
CA PRO A 16 35.67 -3.69 72.14
C PRO A 16 35.80 -5.21 71.91
N VAL A 17 35.63 -6.04 72.94
CA VAL A 17 35.98 -7.47 72.85
C VAL A 17 34.80 -8.34 72.35
N SER A 18 33.54 -7.92 72.54
CA SER A 18 32.39 -8.69 72.06
C SER A 18 32.02 -8.40 70.60
N PHE A 19 32.36 -7.21 70.09
CA PHE A 19 32.10 -6.80 68.71
C PHE A 19 32.97 -7.57 67.71
N LEU A 20 34.24 -7.85 68.05
CA LEU A 20 35.12 -8.63 67.16
C LEU A 20 34.65 -10.08 66.99
N ALA A 21 34.07 -10.71 68.02
CA ALA A 21 33.59 -12.08 67.92
C ALA A 21 32.33 -12.20 67.03
N HIS A 22 31.41 -11.24 67.12
CA HIS A 22 30.21 -11.22 66.28
C HIS A 22 30.50 -10.78 64.84
N GLN A 23 31.43 -9.84 64.63
CA GLN A 23 31.79 -9.36 63.31
C GLN A 23 32.59 -10.42 62.54
N VAL A 24 33.48 -11.17 63.21
CA VAL A 24 34.18 -12.30 62.56
C VAL A 24 33.22 -13.43 62.18
N VAL A 25 32.19 -13.72 62.97
CA VAL A 25 31.17 -14.73 62.61
C VAL A 25 30.23 -14.23 61.50
N PHE A 26 29.88 -12.93 61.47
CA PHE A 26 29.07 -12.34 60.40
C PHE A 26 29.85 -12.19 59.09
N ASP A 27 31.15 -11.86 59.17
CA ASP A 27 32.05 -11.81 58.03
C ASP A 27 32.31 -13.22 57.49
N LEU A 28 32.52 -14.23 58.35
CA LEU A 28 32.60 -15.64 57.93
C LEU A 28 31.30 -16.15 57.30
N LEU A 29 30.12 -15.78 57.83
CA LEU A 29 28.83 -16.13 57.24
C LEU A 29 28.56 -15.39 55.92
N SER A 30 28.98 -14.13 55.79
CA SER A 30 28.84 -13.37 54.53
C SER A 30 29.79 -13.89 53.43
N VAL A 31 31.00 -14.34 53.80
CA VAL A 31 31.92 -15.03 52.89
C VAL A 31 31.40 -16.42 52.49
N LEU A 32 30.74 -17.14 53.41
CA LEU A 32 30.06 -18.40 53.10
C LEU A 32 28.85 -18.21 52.17
N VAL A 33 28.07 -17.13 52.33
CA VAL A 33 26.91 -16.81 51.49
C VAL A 33 27.33 -16.35 50.08
N VAL A 34 28.41 -15.56 49.96
CA VAL A 34 29.02 -15.20 48.65
C VAL A 34 29.56 -16.44 47.91
N SER A 35 29.96 -17.50 48.63
CA SER A 35 30.31 -18.80 48.01
C SER A 35 29.10 -19.66 47.63
N LEU A 36 27.91 -19.36 48.20
CA LEU A 36 26.70 -20.14 48.03
C LEU A 36 25.81 -19.68 46.87
N PHE A 37 25.83 -18.40 46.47
CA PHE A 37 24.98 -17.91 45.38
C PHE A 37 25.26 -18.64 44.05
N PRO A 38 26.53 -18.88 43.65
CA PRO A 38 26.84 -19.66 42.45
C PRO A 38 26.64 -21.17 42.63
N THR A 39 26.70 -21.69 43.87
CA THR A 39 26.34 -23.09 44.15
C THR A 39 24.83 -23.31 44.30
N MET A 40 24.01 -22.28 44.55
CA MET A 40 22.55 -22.32 44.42
C MET A 40 22.11 -22.33 42.94
N LEU A 41 22.91 -21.79 42.02
CA LEU A 41 22.68 -21.85 40.57
C LEU A 41 22.80 -23.27 39.99
N VAL A 42 23.28 -24.23 40.76
CA VAL A 42 23.43 -25.66 40.37
C VAL A 42 22.06 -26.38 40.28
N SER A 43 20.95 -25.70 40.60
CA SER A 43 19.66 -26.33 40.84
C SER A 43 18.66 -26.24 39.68
N GLN A 44 18.25 -27.43 39.25
CA GLN A 44 16.90 -27.89 38.93
C GLN A 44 15.84 -26.98 38.22
N PHE A 45 16.19 -25.87 37.57
CA PHE A 45 15.22 -25.10 36.78
C PHE A 45 15.01 -25.68 35.38
N SER A 46 13.91 -25.32 34.72
CA SER A 46 13.61 -25.71 33.34
C SER A 46 13.41 -24.48 32.46
N ILE A 47 13.68 -24.64 31.17
CA ILE A 47 13.48 -23.57 30.17
C ILE A 47 12.37 -24.01 29.22
N LEU A 48 11.45 -23.10 28.93
CA LEU A 48 10.52 -23.22 27.83
C LEU A 48 10.76 -22.04 26.89
N GLU A 49 11.43 -22.29 25.77
CA GLU A 49 11.67 -21.30 24.72
C GLU A 49 10.58 -21.42 23.65
N ILE A 50 10.02 -20.26 23.27
CA ILE A 50 8.99 -20.16 22.24
C ILE A 50 9.59 -19.50 20.99
N TYR A 51 9.59 -20.25 19.88
CA TYR A 51 10.02 -19.76 18.57
C TYR A 51 8.94 -18.90 17.91
N GLU A 52 9.35 -18.09 16.94
CA GLU A 52 8.46 -17.24 16.14
C GLU A 52 7.46 -18.07 15.30
N SER A 53 7.83 -19.29 14.93
CA SER A 53 6.95 -20.27 14.28
C SER A 53 5.83 -20.77 15.20
N GLY A 54 5.88 -20.46 16.49
CA GLY A 54 5.02 -21.05 17.52
C GLY A 54 5.49 -22.42 18.02
N GLU A 55 6.61 -22.93 17.50
CA GLU A 55 7.26 -24.14 18.01
C GLU A 55 7.83 -23.92 19.41
N GLU A 56 7.91 -24.99 20.19
CA GLU A 56 8.30 -24.96 21.59
C GLU A 56 9.55 -25.82 21.81
N LEU A 57 10.59 -25.24 22.42
CA LEU A 57 11.72 -25.98 22.95
C LEU A 57 11.61 -26.03 24.47
N SER A 58 11.36 -27.23 25.00
CA SER A 58 11.36 -27.46 26.45
C SER A 58 12.66 -28.15 26.87
N MET A 59 13.49 -27.47 27.65
CA MET A 59 14.64 -28.08 28.33
C MET A 59 14.28 -28.42 29.78
N SER A 60 14.23 -29.71 30.07
CA SER A 60 14.13 -30.23 31.43
C SER A 60 15.36 -29.85 32.26
N PRO A 61 15.24 -29.87 33.60
CA PRO A 61 16.38 -29.58 34.47
C PRO A 61 17.60 -30.49 34.25
N HIS A 62 17.37 -31.74 33.84
CA HIS A 62 18.45 -32.66 33.49
C HIS A 62 19.17 -32.25 32.18
N GLN A 63 18.42 -31.82 31.17
CA GLN A 63 18.99 -31.35 29.90
C GLN A 63 19.78 -30.05 30.08
N VAL A 64 19.28 -29.12 30.89
CA VAL A 64 20.03 -27.89 31.27
C VAL A 64 21.36 -28.29 31.90
N ARG A 65 21.37 -29.14 32.93
CA ARG A 65 22.61 -29.62 33.57
C ARG A 65 23.57 -30.30 32.59
N LYS A 66 23.06 -31.16 31.71
CA LYS A 66 23.88 -31.83 30.70
C LYS A 66 24.52 -30.83 29.73
N ARG A 67 23.80 -29.76 29.37
CA ARG A 67 24.35 -28.69 28.52
C ARG A 67 25.40 -27.88 29.26
N LEU A 68 25.14 -27.53 30.54
CA LEU A 68 26.10 -26.82 31.40
C LEU A 68 27.42 -27.58 31.52
N SER A 69 27.41 -28.90 31.78
CA SER A 69 28.64 -29.68 31.89
C SER A 69 29.53 -29.63 30.65
N LEU A 70 28.97 -29.37 29.46
CA LEU A 70 29.72 -29.19 28.22
C LEU A 70 30.26 -27.76 28.08
N LEU A 71 29.46 -26.76 28.47
CA LEU A 71 29.82 -25.34 28.37
C LEU A 71 30.84 -24.89 29.41
N VAL A 72 30.82 -25.49 30.60
CA VAL A 72 31.75 -25.18 31.70
C VAL A 72 33.21 -25.31 31.25
N GLY A 73 33.53 -26.32 30.43
CA GLY A 73 34.87 -26.50 29.86
C GLY A 73 35.28 -25.43 28.85
N VAL A 74 34.32 -24.81 28.16
CA VAL A 74 34.58 -23.75 27.15
C VAL A 74 35.17 -22.50 27.81
N PHE A 75 34.81 -22.22 29.06
CA PHE A 75 35.21 -21.01 29.78
C PHE A 75 36.35 -21.25 30.78
N GLU A 76 36.99 -22.43 30.79
CA GLU A 76 38.06 -22.76 31.74
C GLU A 76 39.34 -21.95 31.52
N GLU A 77 39.66 -21.62 30.27
CA GLU A 77 40.87 -20.86 29.93
C GLU A 77 40.79 -19.37 30.32
N ILE A 78 39.60 -18.87 30.66
CA ILE A 78 39.38 -17.48 31.04
C ILE A 78 39.83 -17.28 32.49
N SER A 79 41.03 -16.74 32.71
CA SER A 79 41.52 -16.45 34.06
C SER A 79 40.85 -15.22 34.69
N SER A 80 40.67 -14.15 33.92
CA SER A 80 40.07 -12.88 34.37
C SER A 80 39.55 -12.03 33.20
N GLY A 81 38.68 -11.06 33.47
CA GLY A 81 38.10 -10.15 32.48
C GLY A 81 36.61 -10.39 32.22
N ILE A 82 35.97 -9.43 31.54
CA ILE A 82 34.55 -9.46 31.20
C ILE A 82 34.35 -10.23 29.89
N VAL A 83 33.35 -11.11 29.87
CA VAL A 83 32.92 -11.88 28.70
C VAL A 83 31.72 -11.21 28.03
N ALA A 84 31.93 -10.66 26.83
CA ALA A 84 30.87 -10.10 26.00
C ALA A 84 30.16 -11.19 25.19
N LEU A 85 28.83 -11.29 25.37
CA LEU A 85 27.97 -12.29 24.75
C LEU A 85 27.24 -11.68 23.56
N CYS A 86 27.55 -12.17 22.36
CA CYS A 86 26.89 -11.78 21.12
C CYS A 86 26.10 -12.96 20.56
N MET A 87 24.96 -13.24 21.18
CA MET A 87 24.09 -14.36 20.81
C MET A 87 22.64 -13.89 20.78
N LYS A 88 21.84 -14.52 19.90
CA LYS A 88 20.39 -14.34 19.95
C LYS A 88 19.84 -14.90 21.25
N ARG A 89 18.77 -14.27 21.73
CA ARG A 89 17.98 -14.78 22.86
C ARG A 89 17.53 -16.21 22.57
N SER A 90 18.04 -17.16 23.33
CA SER A 90 17.73 -18.58 23.20
C SER A 90 18.00 -19.31 24.52
N ALA A 91 17.47 -20.52 24.68
CA ALA A 91 17.78 -21.39 25.81
C ALA A 91 19.30 -21.66 25.92
N GLU A 92 19.99 -21.70 24.78
CA GLU A 92 21.44 -21.84 24.72
C GLU A 92 22.17 -20.66 25.36
N LEU A 93 21.76 -19.41 25.07
CA LEU A 93 22.32 -18.23 25.72
C LEU A 93 22.09 -18.26 27.24
N ILE A 94 20.93 -18.73 27.69
CA ILE A 94 20.65 -18.90 29.12
C ILE A 94 21.62 -19.92 29.75
N CYS A 95 21.88 -21.05 29.09
CA CYS A 95 22.88 -22.02 29.54
C CYS A 95 24.29 -21.41 29.59
N VAL A 96 24.67 -20.57 28.63
CA VAL A 96 25.95 -19.86 28.62
C VAL A 96 26.07 -18.91 29.80
N VAL A 97 25.02 -18.12 30.09
CA VAL A 97 24.99 -17.23 31.26
C VAL A 97 25.19 -18.00 32.55
N VAL A 98 24.48 -19.13 32.72
CA VAL A 98 24.64 -19.96 33.92
C VAL A 98 26.04 -20.58 34.02
N ALA A 99 26.62 -21.05 32.90
CA ALA A 99 27.99 -21.59 32.88
C ALA A 99 29.04 -20.53 33.28
N LEU A 100 28.86 -19.27 32.86
CA LEU A 100 29.71 -18.16 33.26
C LEU A 100 29.57 -17.84 34.75
N LEU A 101 28.34 -17.89 35.27
CA LEU A 101 28.09 -17.71 36.70
C LEU A 101 28.72 -18.83 37.55
N GLU A 102 28.65 -20.10 37.13
CA GLU A 102 29.31 -21.23 37.80
C GLU A 102 30.84 -21.06 37.85
N LYS A 103 31.41 -20.44 36.81
CA LYS A 103 32.86 -20.13 36.74
C LYS A 103 33.22 -18.75 37.31
N HIS A 104 32.27 -18.04 37.93
CA HIS A 104 32.45 -16.68 38.46
C HIS A 104 33.05 -15.71 37.42
N LYS A 105 32.55 -15.76 36.19
CA LYS A 105 32.99 -14.88 35.10
C LYS A 105 31.97 -13.79 34.86
N PRO A 106 32.34 -12.50 35.01
CA PRO A 106 31.42 -11.41 34.73
C PRO A 106 31.11 -11.37 33.23
N PHE A 107 29.83 -11.17 32.91
CA PHE A 107 29.37 -11.12 31.53
C PHE A 107 28.65 -9.83 31.20
N MET A 108 28.54 -9.55 29.90
CA MET A 108 27.69 -8.48 29.37
C MET A 108 27.09 -8.88 28.03
N PHE A 109 25.90 -8.38 27.71
CA PHE A 109 25.27 -8.60 26.42
C PHE A 109 25.70 -7.50 25.43
N VAL A 110 26.08 -7.90 24.22
CA VAL A 110 26.47 -7.00 23.13
C VAL A 110 25.85 -7.45 21.79
N GLN A 111 25.82 -6.55 20.82
CA GLN A 111 25.31 -6.80 19.48
C GLN A 111 26.42 -7.07 18.45
N SER A 112 27.67 -6.70 18.74
CA SER A 112 28.81 -6.92 17.85
C SER A 112 30.13 -6.99 18.63
N GLU A 113 31.18 -7.44 17.95
CA GLU A 113 32.54 -7.49 18.50
C GLU A 113 33.11 -6.08 18.71
N GLU A 114 32.86 -5.14 17.80
CA GLU A 114 33.30 -3.75 17.94
C GLU A 114 32.70 -3.09 19.18
N GLN A 115 31.45 -3.42 19.47
CA GLN A 115 30.78 -2.95 20.68
C GLN A 115 31.44 -3.54 21.94
N ALA A 116 31.81 -4.83 21.93
CA ALA A 116 32.54 -5.45 23.02
C ALA A 116 33.88 -4.75 23.29
N ILE A 117 34.65 -4.46 22.23
CA ILE A 117 35.92 -3.73 22.32
C ILE A 117 35.69 -2.31 22.87
N SER A 118 34.68 -1.61 22.35
CA SER A 118 34.31 -0.25 22.79
C SER A 118 33.96 -0.20 24.28
N PHE A 119 33.28 -1.23 24.77
CA PHE A 119 32.87 -1.35 26.17
C PHE A 119 33.98 -1.91 27.08
N GLY A 120 35.13 -2.25 26.51
CA GLY A 120 36.29 -2.71 27.26
C GLY A 120 36.18 -4.14 27.76
N ALA A 121 35.42 -5.00 27.08
CA ALA A 121 35.44 -6.43 27.35
C ALA A 121 36.77 -7.05 26.90
N GLN A 122 37.27 -8.01 27.68
CA GLN A 122 38.53 -8.71 27.38
C GLN A 122 38.28 -9.99 26.56
N TRP A 123 37.07 -10.52 26.63
CA TRP A 123 36.68 -11.75 25.98
C TRP A 123 35.37 -11.56 25.24
N PHE A 124 35.23 -12.27 24.12
CA PHE A 124 34.04 -12.26 23.28
C PHE A 124 33.59 -13.70 23.02
N TYR A 125 32.29 -13.94 23.11
CA TYR A 125 31.68 -15.23 22.81
C TYR A 125 30.49 -15.05 21.87
N ASN A 126 30.57 -15.69 20.70
CA ASN A 126 29.57 -15.60 19.64
C ASN A 126 28.65 -16.86 19.55
N GLY A 127 28.72 -17.74 20.54
CA GLY A 127 27.98 -19.01 20.55
C GLY A 127 28.78 -20.23 20.09
N SER A 128 29.99 -20.05 19.55
CA SER A 128 30.84 -21.18 19.14
C SER A 128 32.25 -21.12 19.73
N GLN A 129 32.85 -19.93 19.82
CA GLN A 129 34.25 -19.76 20.24
C GLN A 129 34.40 -18.63 21.24
N VAL A 130 35.33 -18.81 22.17
CA VAL A 130 35.82 -17.77 23.08
C VAL A 130 37.02 -17.10 22.42
N ILE A 131 36.92 -15.79 22.19
CA ILE A 131 37.95 -14.99 21.53
C ILE A 131 38.50 -13.98 22.54
N LYS A 132 39.83 -13.90 22.65
CA LYS A 132 40.51 -12.88 23.44
C LYS A 132 40.63 -11.59 22.62
N LEU A 133 40.09 -10.49 23.13
CA LEU A 133 40.11 -9.19 22.46
C LEU A 133 41.38 -8.40 22.78
N SER A 134 41.95 -7.72 21.79
CA SER A 134 43.09 -6.80 21.95
C SER A 134 42.60 -5.42 22.43
N CYS A 135 42.40 -5.25 23.73
CA CYS A 135 41.98 -3.96 24.27
C CYS A 135 43.17 -3.00 24.48
N ASN A 136 43.19 -1.86 23.78
CA ASN A 136 44.20 -0.79 23.93
C ASN A 136 44.02 0.08 25.20
N LYS A 137 43.00 -0.19 26.02
CA LYS A 137 42.82 0.48 27.31
C LYS A 137 43.49 -0.34 28.41
N THR A 138 44.74 0.01 28.72
CA THR A 138 45.37 -0.34 29.99
C THR A 138 44.70 0.44 31.13
N SER A 139 44.72 -0.17 32.33
CA SER A 139 44.24 0.33 33.63
C SER A 139 42.74 0.20 33.94
N THR A 140 42.41 -0.89 34.64
CA THR A 140 42.02 -0.77 36.05
C THR A 140 42.73 -1.89 36.80
N ASP A 141 43.82 -1.54 37.49
CA ASP A 141 44.59 -2.46 38.32
C ASP A 141 43.73 -3.08 39.43
N GLY A 142 43.89 -4.39 39.61
CA GLY A 142 44.13 -5.02 40.91
C GLY A 142 42.99 -5.11 41.92
N CYS A 143 42.53 -6.34 42.15
CA CYS A 143 41.81 -6.84 43.34
C CYS A 143 40.28 -6.65 43.40
N ALA A 144 39.70 -5.48 43.09
CA ALA A 144 38.27 -5.21 43.37
C ALA A 144 37.25 -5.76 42.35
N MET A 145 37.69 -6.13 41.13
CA MET A 145 36.82 -6.65 40.06
C MET A 145 36.56 -8.17 40.14
N ARG A 146 37.13 -8.89 41.12
CA ARG A 146 37.03 -10.37 41.21
C ARG A 146 35.62 -10.88 41.56
N ASP A 147 34.76 -10.02 42.11
CA ASP A 147 33.40 -10.39 42.54
C ASP A 147 32.29 -9.76 41.65
N LEU A 148 32.63 -9.31 40.44
CA LEU A 148 31.65 -8.83 39.48
C LEU A 148 30.79 -9.98 38.94
N CYS A 149 29.48 -9.73 38.86
CA CYS A 149 28.51 -10.67 38.30
C CYS A 149 28.16 -10.33 36.85
N TYR A 150 27.78 -9.08 36.56
CA TYR A 150 27.46 -8.63 35.21
C TYR A 150 27.78 -7.15 35.01
N VAL A 151 27.83 -6.72 33.76
CA VAL A 151 28.05 -5.32 33.37
C VAL A 151 26.96 -4.86 32.41
N ILE A 152 26.35 -3.70 32.69
CA ILE A 152 25.35 -3.05 31.84
C ILE A 152 25.76 -1.62 31.52
N ARG A 153 25.49 -1.18 30.29
CA ARG A 153 25.74 0.20 29.85
C ARG A 153 24.48 1.05 29.93
N THR A 154 24.57 2.23 30.52
CA THR A 154 23.45 3.19 30.66
C THR A 154 23.82 4.60 30.19
N SER A 155 22.83 5.47 29.97
CA SER A 155 23.06 6.89 29.65
C SER A 155 23.31 7.69 30.93
N GLY A 156 24.42 8.43 30.99
CA GLY A 156 24.76 9.25 32.16
C GLY A 156 23.96 10.55 32.24
N SER A 157 23.83 11.09 33.45
CA SER A 157 23.24 12.41 33.75
C SER A 157 23.97 13.57 33.07
N THR A 158 25.27 13.43 32.79
CA THR A 158 26.10 14.39 32.03
C THR A 158 26.00 14.23 30.51
N GLY A 159 25.34 13.16 30.05
CA GLY A 159 25.16 12.84 28.64
C GLY A 159 26.13 11.82 28.05
N GLU A 160 27.23 11.51 28.75
CA GLU A 160 28.14 10.42 28.37
C GLU A 160 27.64 9.08 28.92
N ALA A 161 27.81 8.01 28.16
CA ALA A 161 27.39 6.68 28.59
C ALA A 161 28.27 6.17 29.75
N LYS A 162 27.65 5.46 30.70
CA LYS A 162 28.30 4.88 31.86
C LYS A 162 28.25 3.36 31.77
N LEU A 163 29.33 2.68 32.17
CA LEU A 163 29.35 1.25 32.42
C LEU A 163 29.09 1.01 33.89
N VAL A 164 28.08 0.20 34.21
CA VAL A 164 27.75 -0.19 35.57
C VAL A 164 28.12 -1.66 35.74
N GLY A 165 29.20 -1.90 36.46
CA GLY A 165 29.60 -3.24 36.92
C GLY A 165 28.90 -3.57 38.22
N VAL A 166 28.15 -4.67 38.25
CA VAL A 166 27.33 -5.09 39.39
C VAL A 166 27.98 -6.29 40.07
N PRO A 167 28.43 -6.14 41.34
CA PRO A 167 28.98 -7.25 42.12
C PRO A 167 27.91 -8.24 42.61
N TYR A 168 28.32 -9.46 42.94
CA TYR A 168 27.43 -10.47 43.54
C TYR A 168 26.76 -9.98 44.82
N PHE A 169 27.52 -9.37 45.75
CA PHE A 169 26.98 -8.83 47.00
C PHE A 169 25.93 -7.72 46.80
N CYS A 170 25.85 -7.15 45.60
CA CYS A 170 24.89 -6.10 45.25
C CYS A 170 23.58 -6.71 44.73
N ILE A 171 23.66 -7.68 43.81
CA ILE A 171 22.48 -8.32 43.20
C ILE A 171 21.85 -9.41 44.10
N GLU A 172 22.65 -10.15 44.87
CA GLU A 172 22.16 -11.26 45.69
C GLU A 172 21.09 -10.85 46.72
N PRO A 173 21.27 -9.77 47.53
CA PRO A 173 20.23 -9.33 48.44
C PRO A 173 18.94 -8.91 47.73
N ASN A 174 19.04 -8.43 46.48
CA ASN A 174 17.88 -8.08 45.65
C ASN A 174 17.07 -9.33 45.30
N ILE A 175 17.73 -10.34 44.73
CA ILE A 175 17.11 -11.60 44.33
C ILE A 175 16.53 -12.35 45.53
N GLU A 176 17.24 -12.39 46.66
CA GLU A 176 16.76 -13.08 47.86
C GLU A 176 15.57 -12.38 48.51
N ASP A 177 15.51 -11.04 48.50
CA ASP A 177 14.33 -10.30 48.95
C ASP A 177 13.14 -10.59 48.02
N PHE A 178 13.33 -10.54 46.69
CA PHE A 178 12.29 -10.85 45.72
C PHE A 178 11.78 -12.29 45.86
N ARG A 179 12.68 -13.27 46.00
CA ARG A 179 12.32 -14.68 46.22
C ARG A 179 11.45 -14.87 47.44
N LYS A 180 11.81 -14.25 48.58
CA LYS A 180 11.05 -14.34 49.83
C LYS A 180 9.73 -13.57 49.77
N ARG A 181 9.79 -12.30 49.36
CA ARG A 181 8.65 -11.37 49.32
C ARG A 181 7.57 -11.82 48.36
N PHE A 182 7.98 -12.29 47.19
CA PHE A 182 7.08 -12.85 46.20
C PHE A 182 6.94 -14.36 46.33
N SER A 183 7.52 -15.00 47.34
CA SER A 183 7.41 -16.44 47.62
C SER A 183 7.58 -17.31 46.36
N VAL A 184 8.61 -17.01 45.55
CA VAL A 184 8.84 -17.71 44.28
C VAL A 184 9.39 -19.11 44.55
N SER A 185 8.83 -20.12 43.89
CA SER A 185 9.20 -21.54 44.04
C SER A 185 9.39 -22.23 42.69
N CYS A 186 9.72 -23.53 42.71
CA CYS A 186 9.85 -24.34 41.50
C CYS A 186 8.52 -24.62 40.77
N GLU A 187 7.39 -24.27 41.39
CA GLU A 187 6.05 -24.35 40.77
C GLU A 187 5.74 -23.14 39.89
N ASP A 188 6.50 -22.05 40.03
CA ASP A 188 6.26 -20.83 39.29
C ASP A 188 6.79 -20.90 37.84
N ILE A 189 6.14 -20.13 36.96
CA ILE A 189 6.57 -19.86 35.60
C ILE A 189 6.87 -18.36 35.50
N ILE A 190 8.14 -18.01 35.25
CA ILE A 190 8.59 -16.64 35.13
C ILE A 190 8.69 -16.27 33.66
N LEU A 191 7.99 -15.21 33.24
CA LEU A 191 8.12 -14.66 31.90
C LEU A 191 9.46 -13.92 31.74
N CYS A 192 10.29 -14.38 30.80
CA CYS A 192 11.53 -13.72 30.40
C CYS A 192 11.32 -12.95 29.10
N SER A 193 10.85 -11.71 29.23
CA SER A 193 10.48 -10.84 28.10
C SER A 193 11.18 -9.49 28.11
N THR A 194 11.88 -9.12 29.19
CA THR A 194 12.65 -7.86 29.22
C THR A 194 13.88 -7.98 28.31
N SER A 195 14.24 -6.89 27.62
CA SER A 195 15.47 -6.86 26.79
C SER A 195 16.71 -7.08 27.64
N PHE A 196 17.64 -7.91 27.15
CA PHE A 196 18.90 -8.23 27.83
C PHE A 196 19.88 -7.05 27.93
N SER A 197 19.59 -5.93 27.25
CA SER A 197 20.32 -4.67 27.46
C SER A 197 19.87 -3.92 28.73
N PHE A 198 18.86 -4.40 29.46
CA PHE A 198 18.36 -3.81 30.71
C PHE A 198 18.49 -4.76 31.88
N ASP A 199 18.79 -4.21 33.05
CA ASP A 199 18.96 -4.95 34.29
C ASP A 199 17.71 -5.70 34.80
N PRO A 200 16.44 -5.35 34.51
CA PRO A 200 15.32 -6.15 34.98
C PRO A 200 15.26 -7.54 34.33
N SER A 201 15.92 -7.77 33.18
CA SER A 201 16.05 -9.13 32.64
C SER A 201 16.94 -10.02 33.52
N ILE A 202 17.90 -9.43 34.23
CA ILE A 202 18.72 -10.17 35.20
C ILE A 202 17.84 -10.68 36.34
N ILE A 203 16.85 -9.90 36.78
CA ILE A 203 15.89 -10.32 37.79
C ILE A 203 15.06 -11.51 37.29
N GLU A 204 14.52 -11.44 36.06
CA GLU A 204 13.74 -12.53 35.44
C GLU A 204 14.54 -13.84 35.39
N MET A 205 15.79 -13.77 34.96
CA MET A 205 16.68 -14.92 34.86
C MET A 205 17.08 -15.47 36.24
N PHE A 206 17.62 -14.62 37.12
CA PHE A 206 18.23 -15.07 38.38
C PHE A 206 17.18 -15.56 39.37
N LEU A 207 15.98 -14.96 39.37
CA LEU A 207 14.88 -15.41 40.20
C LEU A 207 14.42 -16.82 39.79
N SER A 208 14.47 -17.16 38.49
CA SER A 208 14.22 -18.51 38.01
C SER A 208 15.31 -19.48 38.48
N PHE A 209 16.58 -19.10 38.31
CA PHE A 209 17.71 -19.97 38.66
C PHE A 209 17.76 -20.31 40.16
N VAL A 210 17.54 -19.32 41.03
CA VAL A 210 17.62 -19.51 42.49
C VAL A 210 16.38 -20.17 43.08
N SER A 211 15.22 -20.05 42.42
CA SER A 211 13.95 -20.60 42.92
C SER A 211 13.62 -21.97 42.30
N GLY A 212 14.35 -22.40 41.26
CA GLY A 212 14.03 -23.58 40.47
C GLY A 212 12.79 -23.40 39.56
N ALA A 213 12.30 -22.17 39.41
CA ALA A 213 11.11 -21.85 38.63
C ALA A 213 11.36 -22.05 37.13
N ARG A 214 10.31 -22.36 36.36
CA ARG A 214 10.42 -22.48 34.90
C ARG A 214 10.60 -21.11 34.25
N LEU A 215 11.63 -20.95 33.43
CA LEU A 215 11.84 -19.73 32.64
C LEU A 215 11.11 -19.85 31.30
N LEU A 216 10.07 -19.03 31.10
CA LEU A 216 9.37 -18.90 29.82
C LEU A 216 10.07 -17.84 28.97
N LEU A 217 10.87 -18.27 28.00
CA LEU A 217 11.69 -17.41 27.16
C LEU A 217 10.96 -17.10 25.84
N VAL A 218 10.70 -15.82 25.59
CA VAL A 218 10.10 -15.32 24.34
C VAL A 218 11.14 -14.63 23.47
N SER A 219 11.10 -14.81 22.15
CA SER A 219 12.03 -14.16 21.22
C SER A 219 11.96 -12.62 21.28
N ASP A 220 13.01 -11.95 20.78
CA ASP A 220 13.03 -10.47 20.68
C ASP A 220 11.92 -9.93 19.76
N ASN A 221 11.53 -10.70 18.74
CA ASN A 221 10.41 -10.37 17.87
C ASN A 221 9.07 -10.49 18.62
N THR A 222 8.85 -11.57 19.38
CA THR A 222 7.62 -11.78 20.14
C THR A 222 7.43 -10.73 21.24
N ARG A 223 8.48 -10.40 22.01
CA ARG A 223 8.37 -9.37 23.07
C ARG A 223 8.11 -7.96 22.53
N SER A 224 8.49 -7.68 21.28
CA SER A 224 8.30 -6.35 20.66
C SER A 224 6.93 -6.21 19.99
N GLN A 225 6.13 -7.29 20.00
CA GLN A 225 4.80 -7.34 19.42
C GLN A 225 3.74 -7.62 20.49
N PRO A 226 2.99 -6.60 20.94
CA PRO A 226 2.06 -6.74 22.06
C PRO A 226 0.98 -7.82 21.87
N HIS A 227 0.52 -8.05 20.63
CA HIS A 227 -0.47 -9.09 20.33
C HIS A 227 0.09 -10.52 20.45
N LEU A 228 1.33 -10.75 20.00
CA LEU A 228 2.01 -12.04 20.20
C LEU A 228 2.28 -12.26 21.69
N LEU A 229 2.81 -11.24 22.38
CA LEU A 229 3.04 -11.32 23.83
C LEU A 229 1.75 -11.60 24.61
N SER A 230 0.64 -10.98 24.22
CA SER A 230 -0.70 -11.24 24.77
C SER A 230 -1.15 -12.70 24.54
N GLY A 231 -0.91 -13.23 23.34
CA GLY A 231 -1.13 -14.64 23.03
C GLY A 231 -0.31 -15.57 23.91
N ILE A 232 0.98 -15.27 24.09
CA ILE A 232 1.87 -16.04 24.98
C ILE A 232 1.38 -16.00 26.43
N LEU A 233 1.03 -14.82 26.95
CA LEU A 233 0.55 -14.64 28.32
C LEU A 233 -0.69 -15.52 28.59
N ARG A 234 -1.68 -15.49 27.69
CA ARG A 234 -2.91 -16.29 27.83
C ARG A 234 -2.68 -17.79 27.62
N LYS A 235 -1.79 -18.18 26.70
CA LYS A 235 -1.51 -19.60 26.37
C LYS A 235 -0.68 -20.27 27.45
N TYR A 236 0.44 -19.66 27.85
CA TYR A 236 1.41 -20.27 28.75
C TYR A 236 1.22 -19.87 30.22
N LYS A 237 0.37 -18.88 30.49
CA LYS A 237 -0.15 -18.58 31.83
C LYS A 237 0.96 -18.42 32.89
N PRO A 238 1.96 -17.54 32.66
CA PRO A 238 3.03 -17.35 33.63
C PRO A 238 2.48 -16.86 34.97
N THR A 239 3.08 -17.30 36.07
CA THR A 239 2.62 -16.95 37.43
C THR A 239 3.33 -15.71 37.97
N VAL A 240 4.54 -15.42 37.47
CA VAL A 240 5.32 -14.21 37.80
C VAL A 240 5.64 -13.46 36.52
N VAL A 241 5.17 -12.21 36.44
CA VAL A 241 5.30 -11.35 35.26
C VAL A 241 5.90 -10.02 35.66
N GLN A 242 6.92 -9.58 34.92
CA GLN A 242 7.51 -8.24 35.05
C GLN A 242 7.33 -7.48 33.74
N LEU A 243 6.80 -6.26 33.79
CA LEU A 243 6.56 -5.41 32.63
C LEU A 243 6.88 -3.94 32.94
N THR A 244 7.16 -3.15 31.91
CA THR A 244 7.11 -1.69 32.04
C THR A 244 5.67 -1.20 31.90
N PRO A 245 5.33 -0.02 32.47
CA PRO A 245 4.04 0.63 32.23
C PRO A 245 3.69 0.75 30.73
N SER A 246 4.67 1.10 29.90
CA SER A 246 4.52 1.16 28.45
C SER A 246 4.09 -0.18 27.85
N ILE A 247 4.78 -1.28 28.13
CA ILE A 247 4.39 -2.60 27.57
C ILE A 247 3.04 -3.05 28.11
N LEU A 248 2.77 -2.86 29.40
CA LEU A 248 1.46 -3.19 29.99
C LEU A 248 0.32 -2.44 29.28
N SER A 249 0.51 -1.15 28.98
CA SER A 249 -0.48 -0.32 28.29
C SER A 249 -0.74 -0.73 26.84
N LEU A 250 0.17 -1.51 26.25
CA LEU A 250 0.07 -1.99 24.87
C LEU A 250 -0.58 -3.38 24.77
N LEU A 251 -0.79 -4.09 25.88
CA LEU A 251 -1.50 -5.38 25.86
C LEU A 251 -2.98 -5.16 25.53
N ASP A 252 -3.59 -6.15 24.87
CA ASP A 252 -5.01 -6.07 24.52
C ASP A 252 -5.92 -6.17 25.77
N ASP A 253 -7.14 -5.65 25.63
CA ASP A 253 -8.15 -5.62 26.68
C ASP A 253 -8.47 -6.98 27.26
N THR A 254 -8.55 -7.98 26.40
CA THR A 254 -8.88 -9.35 26.80
C THR A 254 -7.78 -9.90 27.69
N THR A 255 -6.51 -9.62 27.36
CA THR A 255 -5.36 -9.94 28.21
C THR A 255 -5.38 -9.14 29.50
N LEU A 256 -5.59 -7.82 29.46
CA LEU A 256 -5.62 -6.99 30.67
C LEU A 256 -6.75 -7.39 31.62
N ALA A 257 -7.96 -7.63 31.09
CA ALA A 257 -9.09 -8.13 31.86
C ALA A 257 -8.84 -9.53 32.41
N TRP A 258 -8.12 -10.38 31.68
CA TRP A 258 -7.71 -11.69 32.20
C TRP A 258 -6.64 -11.58 33.30
N MET A 259 -5.57 -10.81 33.08
CA MET A 259 -4.45 -10.61 34.01
C MET A 259 -4.88 -9.93 35.31
N LEU A 260 -5.79 -8.97 35.22
CA LEU A 260 -6.23 -8.12 36.33
C LEU A 260 -7.64 -8.46 36.83
N GLY A 261 -8.33 -9.40 36.19
CA GLY A 261 -9.66 -9.86 36.59
C GLY A 261 -9.65 -11.12 37.45
N ASP A 262 -10.83 -11.69 37.64
CA ASP A 262 -11.09 -12.82 38.55
C ASP A 262 -10.46 -14.14 38.08
N SER A 263 -10.23 -14.26 36.78
CA SER A 263 -9.70 -15.47 36.14
C SER A 263 -8.18 -15.48 35.99
N SER A 264 -7.48 -14.50 36.57
CA SER A 264 -6.02 -14.41 36.49
C SER A 264 -5.37 -15.58 37.23
N CYS A 265 -4.43 -16.23 36.57
CA CYS A 265 -3.49 -17.16 37.23
C CYS A 265 -2.16 -16.48 37.59
N ILE A 266 -2.02 -15.19 37.26
CA ILE A 266 -0.82 -14.43 37.63
C ILE A 266 -0.87 -14.17 39.12
N ARG A 267 0.15 -14.66 39.82
CA ARG A 267 0.29 -14.51 41.26
C ARG A 267 0.99 -13.21 41.62
N CYS A 268 2.05 -12.87 40.87
CA CYS A 268 2.83 -11.65 41.07
C CYS A 268 3.02 -10.89 39.74
N LEU A 269 2.61 -9.62 39.73
CA LEU A 269 2.82 -8.69 38.61
C LEU A 269 3.68 -7.52 39.07
N LEU A 270 4.91 -7.44 38.56
CA LEU A 270 5.85 -6.36 38.84
C LEU A 270 5.77 -5.35 37.70
N ILE A 271 5.49 -4.09 38.03
CA ILE A 271 5.43 -2.99 37.06
C ILE A 271 6.43 -1.94 37.50
N GLY A 272 7.38 -1.61 36.63
CA GLY A 272 8.42 -0.66 37.01
C GLY A 272 9.21 -0.12 35.85
N GLY A 273 10.11 0.79 36.20
CA GLY A 273 10.95 1.47 35.22
C GLY A 273 10.34 2.75 34.67
N GLU A 274 9.04 3.02 34.85
CA GLU A 274 8.39 4.30 34.50
C GLU A 274 7.37 4.69 35.59
N ASN A 275 6.69 5.82 35.43
CA ASN A 275 5.59 6.20 36.32
C ASN A 275 4.50 5.11 36.28
N PHE A 276 4.02 4.73 37.46
CA PHE A 276 3.07 3.63 37.59
C PHE A 276 1.71 3.99 36.97
N PRO A 277 1.11 3.14 36.11
CA PRO A 277 -0.09 3.47 35.35
C PRO A 277 -1.35 3.16 36.16
N LEU A 278 -1.56 3.92 37.24
CA LEU A 278 -2.58 3.61 38.25
C LEU A 278 -4.00 3.56 37.68
N ASP A 279 -4.35 4.48 36.79
CA ASP A 279 -5.66 4.52 36.12
C ASP A 279 -5.93 3.26 35.28
N LEU A 280 -4.90 2.74 34.61
CA LEU A 280 -5.01 1.52 33.81
C LEU A 280 -5.27 0.32 34.73
N VAL A 281 -4.48 0.19 35.79
CA VAL A 281 -4.64 -0.91 36.74
C VAL A 281 -6.01 -0.84 37.42
N ASN A 282 -6.43 0.32 37.90
CA ASN A 282 -7.73 0.52 38.56
C ASN A 282 -8.92 0.24 37.63
N ARG A 283 -8.76 0.49 36.31
CA ARG A 283 -9.81 0.24 35.31
C ARG A 283 -10.13 -1.24 35.14
N PHE A 284 -9.11 -2.10 35.12
CA PHE A 284 -9.29 -3.53 34.83
C PHE A 284 -9.27 -4.41 36.07
N ARG A 285 -8.64 -3.95 37.15
CA ARG A 285 -8.56 -4.74 38.37
C ARG A 285 -9.93 -4.92 38.99
N THR A 286 -10.30 -6.16 39.25
CA THR A 286 -11.54 -6.52 39.96
C THR A 286 -11.27 -6.74 41.45
N ALA A 287 -12.33 -6.68 42.28
CA ALA A 287 -12.20 -6.90 43.71
C ALA A 287 -11.80 -8.35 44.06
N SER A 288 -12.15 -9.29 43.19
CA SER A 288 -11.86 -10.73 43.30
C SER A 288 -10.52 -11.12 42.68
N ASN A 289 -9.79 -10.20 42.04
CA ASN A 289 -8.47 -10.48 41.48
C ASN A 289 -7.45 -10.78 42.59
N SER A 290 -6.88 -11.98 42.54
CA SER A 290 -5.90 -12.48 43.52
C SER A 290 -4.45 -12.09 43.19
N THR A 291 -4.20 -11.44 42.05
CA THR A 291 -2.86 -11.01 41.65
C THR A 291 -2.32 -9.95 42.59
N LYS A 292 -1.11 -10.20 43.13
CA LYS A 292 -0.35 -9.17 43.85
C LYS A 292 0.40 -8.31 42.85
N ILE A 293 0.04 -7.03 42.80
CA ILE A 293 0.63 -6.05 41.87
C ILE A 293 1.60 -5.17 42.63
N PHE A 294 2.81 -5.01 42.11
CA PHE A 294 3.87 -4.26 42.76
C PHE A 294 4.40 -3.16 41.84
N ASN A 295 4.47 -1.93 42.37
CA ASN A 295 5.29 -0.87 41.78
C ASN A 295 6.73 -1.09 42.23
N VAL A 296 7.64 -1.30 41.28
CA VAL A 296 9.08 -1.46 41.56
C VAL A 296 9.86 -0.28 40.99
N TYR A 297 10.73 0.30 41.82
CA TYR A 297 11.52 1.47 41.48
C TYR A 297 12.99 1.25 41.81
N GLY A 298 13.87 1.77 40.96
CA GLY A 298 15.31 1.74 41.16
C GLY A 298 16.07 2.29 39.96
N VAL A 299 17.38 2.33 40.10
CA VAL A 299 18.33 2.77 39.07
C VAL A 299 19.42 1.72 38.92
N THR A 300 19.99 1.58 37.72
CA THR A 300 21.02 0.57 37.45
C THR A 300 22.24 0.69 38.34
N GLU A 301 22.59 1.92 38.72
CA GLU A 301 23.70 2.25 39.62
C GLU A 301 23.58 1.62 41.02
N VAL A 302 22.41 1.08 41.40
CA VAL A 302 22.17 0.39 42.68
C VAL A 302 21.63 -1.04 42.49
N SER A 303 21.91 -1.65 41.34
CA SER A 303 21.50 -3.03 40.98
C SER A 303 19.99 -3.19 40.82
N CYS A 304 19.48 -2.70 39.69
CA CYS A 304 18.08 -2.81 39.28
C CYS A 304 17.11 -2.15 40.27
N TRP A 305 16.30 -2.93 40.99
CA TRP A 305 15.25 -2.42 41.87
C TRP A 305 15.79 -2.05 43.27
N ALA A 306 15.37 -0.89 43.77
CA ALA A 306 15.73 -0.33 45.07
C ALA A 306 14.59 -0.43 46.09
N THR A 307 13.36 -0.28 45.62
CA THR A 307 12.16 -0.22 46.45
C THR A 307 11.00 -0.96 45.80
N VAL A 308 10.02 -1.33 46.63
CA VAL A 308 8.80 -2.01 46.20
C VAL A 308 7.59 -1.51 46.99
N ALA A 309 6.53 -1.13 46.28
CA ALA A 309 5.21 -0.84 46.85
C ALA A 309 4.19 -1.86 46.36
N GLU A 310 3.43 -2.46 47.28
CA GLU A 310 2.25 -3.24 46.91
C GLU A 310 1.08 -2.30 46.59
N VAL A 311 0.45 -2.52 45.44
CA VAL A 311 -0.66 -1.72 44.94
C VAL A 311 -1.95 -2.29 45.52
N LYS A 312 -2.62 -1.50 46.36
CA LYS A 312 -3.91 -1.88 46.93
C LYS A 312 -5.04 -1.75 45.90
N PHE A 313 -6.13 -2.50 46.08
CA PHE A 313 -7.30 -2.38 45.21
C PHE A 313 -7.89 -0.97 45.28
N ARG A 314 -8.08 -0.33 44.12
CA ARG A 314 -8.57 1.06 43.98
C ARG A 314 -7.79 2.06 44.84
N CYS A 315 -6.46 2.01 44.79
CA CYS A 315 -5.67 3.09 45.39
C CYS A 315 -5.68 4.33 44.49
N ASP A 316 -5.75 5.51 45.09
CA ASP A 316 -5.78 6.80 44.37
C ASP A 316 -4.36 7.32 44.09
N HIS A 317 -3.36 6.81 44.83
CA HIS A 317 -1.97 7.24 44.79
C HIS A 317 -1.08 6.01 45.02
N ILE A 318 0.13 5.99 44.45
CA ILE A 318 1.11 4.94 44.70
C ILE A 318 2.51 5.56 44.79
N GLY A 319 3.19 5.34 45.91
CA GLY A 319 4.59 5.72 46.09
C GLY A 319 5.56 4.69 45.51
N ILE A 320 6.86 4.91 45.69
CA ILE A 320 7.90 3.93 45.31
C ILE A 320 8.07 2.81 46.34
N GLY A 321 7.46 2.95 47.52
CA GLY A 321 7.37 1.90 48.54
C GLY A 321 8.58 1.74 49.43
N ALA A 322 8.64 0.58 50.10
CA ALA A 322 9.67 0.29 51.09
C ALA A 322 10.99 -0.11 50.43
N PRO A 323 12.14 0.25 51.02
CA PRO A 323 13.45 -0.18 50.54
C PRO A 323 13.57 -1.71 50.58
N LEU A 324 14.24 -2.27 49.57
CA LEU A 324 14.66 -3.66 49.58
C LEU A 324 15.77 -3.88 50.60
N ARG A 325 16.04 -5.15 50.93
CA ARG A 325 17.14 -5.55 51.81
C ARG A 325 18.45 -4.83 51.41
N CYS A 326 19.21 -4.39 52.41
CA CYS A 326 20.49 -3.70 52.23
C CYS A 326 20.39 -2.35 51.48
N THR A 327 19.22 -1.70 51.50
CA THR A 327 18.97 -0.40 50.85
C THR A 327 18.47 0.62 51.86
N THR A 328 18.91 1.86 51.70
CA THR A 328 18.42 3.02 52.44
C THR A 328 18.04 4.12 51.48
N LEU A 329 17.06 4.95 51.86
CA LEU A 329 16.62 6.11 51.08
C LEU A 329 16.88 7.39 51.88
N ALA A 330 17.33 8.43 51.20
CA ALA A 330 17.45 9.78 51.76
C ALA A 330 17.05 10.84 50.72
N LEU A 331 16.75 12.06 51.18
CA LEU A 331 16.53 13.23 50.32
C LEU A 331 17.62 14.26 50.58
N LYS A 332 18.13 14.89 49.51
CA LYS A 332 18.89 16.14 49.63
C LYS A 332 17.95 17.31 49.92
N ASP A 333 18.54 18.44 50.34
CA ASP A 333 17.83 19.70 50.60
C ASP A 333 17.02 20.20 49.39
N ASN A 334 17.47 19.91 48.17
CA ASN A 334 16.78 20.26 46.93
C ASN A 334 15.68 19.27 46.52
N GLY A 335 15.40 18.24 47.33
CA GLY A 335 14.42 17.19 47.05
C GLY A 335 14.91 16.05 46.15
N GLU A 336 16.20 16.01 45.78
CA GLU A 336 16.76 14.88 45.02
C GLU A 336 16.81 13.61 45.88
N LEU A 337 16.30 12.49 45.33
CA LEU A 337 16.33 11.18 45.96
C LEU A 337 17.73 10.57 45.89
N LEU A 338 18.19 10.07 47.04
CA LEU A 338 19.43 9.32 47.18
C LEU A 338 19.11 7.88 47.58
N ILE A 339 19.77 6.93 46.92
CA ILE A 339 19.70 5.52 47.30
C ILE A 339 21.06 5.11 47.85
N GLY A 340 21.08 4.64 49.09
CA GLY A 340 22.28 4.17 49.76
C GLY A 340 22.15 2.75 50.29
N GLY A 341 23.11 2.35 51.13
CA GLY A 341 23.19 1.02 51.72
C GLY A 341 24.40 0.24 51.24
N SER A 342 24.47 -1.05 51.57
CA SER A 342 25.63 -1.89 51.22
C SER A 342 25.64 -2.34 49.75
N ARG A 343 24.53 -2.16 49.02
CA ARG A 343 24.39 -2.50 47.59
C ARG A 343 25.02 -1.44 46.69
N ARG A 344 26.34 -1.51 46.56
CA ARG A 344 27.16 -0.56 45.79
C ARG A 344 27.68 -1.18 44.49
N CYS A 345 27.45 -0.50 43.37
CA CYS A 345 27.96 -0.89 42.04
C CYS A 345 29.21 -0.10 41.66
N PHE A 346 29.97 -0.62 40.70
CA PHE A 346 31.07 0.10 40.04
C PHE A 346 30.53 0.91 38.86
N ILE A 347 30.71 2.23 38.88
CA ILE A 347 30.33 3.13 37.80
C ILE A 347 31.62 3.57 37.09
N ASN A 348 31.78 3.20 35.82
CA ASN A 348 33.00 3.41 35.04
C ASN A 348 34.27 2.92 35.76
N GLY A 349 34.18 1.77 36.44
CA GLY A 349 35.29 1.16 37.18
C GLY A 349 35.50 1.69 38.60
N VAL A 350 34.73 2.69 39.04
CA VAL A 350 34.83 3.26 40.40
C VAL A 350 33.66 2.80 41.26
N LEU A 351 33.92 2.24 42.44
CA LEU A 351 32.86 1.83 43.37
C LEU A 351 32.09 3.08 43.83
N SER A 352 30.75 3.01 43.74
CA SER A 352 29.85 4.07 44.21
C SER A 352 30.04 4.37 45.70
N GLY A 353 29.74 5.62 46.08
CA GLY A 353 29.74 6.06 47.49
C GLY A 353 28.63 5.41 48.32
N GLU A 354 28.53 5.81 49.59
CA GLU A 354 27.49 5.32 50.51
C GLU A 354 26.06 5.64 50.04
N PHE A 355 25.87 6.81 49.41
CA PHE A 355 24.63 7.24 48.80
C PHE A 355 24.86 7.63 47.34
N THR A 356 24.05 7.06 46.45
CA THR A 356 24.05 7.34 45.02
C THR A 356 22.88 8.28 44.67
N PRO A 357 23.15 9.47 44.12
CA PRO A 357 22.10 10.36 43.64
C PRO A 357 21.38 9.79 42.43
N THR A 358 20.04 9.78 42.44
CA THR A 358 19.24 9.21 41.35
C THR A 358 18.95 10.23 40.23
N GLY A 359 19.00 11.53 40.55
CA GLY A 359 18.48 12.61 39.72
C GLY A 359 16.94 12.69 39.67
N ASP A 360 16.23 11.84 40.41
CA ASP A 360 14.78 11.94 40.58
C ASP A 360 14.46 12.89 41.75
N ILE A 361 13.50 13.79 41.54
CA ILE A 361 12.91 14.60 42.62
C ILE A 361 11.83 13.78 43.28
N ALA A 362 11.93 13.61 44.60
CA ALA A 362 10.93 12.94 45.38
C ALA A 362 10.48 13.79 46.58
N VAL A 363 9.22 13.57 46.96
CA VAL A 363 8.63 14.18 48.16
C VAL A 363 8.33 13.06 49.14
N ARG A 364 8.72 13.23 50.40
CA ARG A 364 8.36 12.32 51.47
C ARG A 364 7.02 12.74 52.08
N ARG A 365 6.07 11.81 52.15
CA ARG A 365 4.79 11.99 52.86
C ARG A 365 4.65 10.87 53.88
N GLY A 366 4.81 11.18 55.15
CA GLY A 366 4.96 10.15 56.20
C GLY A 366 6.21 9.32 55.97
N ASP A 367 6.06 7.99 55.92
CA ASP A 367 7.17 7.06 55.64
C ASP A 367 7.28 6.64 54.17
N GLU A 368 6.44 7.19 53.30
CA GLU A 368 6.46 6.90 51.86
C GLU A 368 7.13 8.01 51.05
N PHE A 369 7.81 7.59 49.97
CA PHE A 369 8.42 8.48 49.00
C PHE A 369 7.60 8.47 47.70
N PHE A 370 7.37 9.66 47.15
CA PHE A 370 6.68 9.87 45.89
C PHE A 370 7.64 10.56 44.93
N VAL A 371 7.99 9.91 43.83
CA VAL A 371 8.78 10.54 42.76
C VAL A 371 7.84 11.46 41.98
N VAL A 372 8.18 12.74 41.89
CA VAL A 372 7.32 13.79 41.29
C VAL A 372 7.97 14.49 40.11
N GLY A 373 9.23 14.18 39.81
CA GLY A 373 9.93 14.80 38.69
C GLY A 373 11.41 14.41 38.68
N ARG A 374 12.21 15.16 37.93
CA ARG A 374 13.66 14.97 37.81
C ARG A 374 14.40 16.30 37.91
N THR A 375 15.64 16.27 38.43
CA THR A 375 16.52 17.45 38.51
C THR A 375 17.15 17.82 37.18
N ASP A 376 17.18 16.88 36.23
CA ASP A 376 17.84 16.99 34.94
C ASP A 376 16.87 16.81 33.77
N ASP A 377 17.34 17.08 32.55
CA ASP A 377 16.61 16.82 31.30
C ASP A 377 16.54 15.31 30.96
N GLN A 378 16.78 14.43 31.94
CA GLN A 378 16.68 13.00 31.73
C GLN A 378 15.22 12.59 31.79
N VAL A 379 14.77 11.86 30.77
CA VAL A 379 13.41 11.35 30.63
C VAL A 379 13.49 9.84 30.38
N LYS A 380 12.34 9.17 30.44
CA LYS A 380 12.21 7.77 30.05
C LYS A 380 11.29 7.68 28.85
N VAL A 381 11.81 7.20 27.72
CA VAL A 381 11.06 7.00 26.48
C VAL A 381 10.94 5.49 26.26
N ASN A 382 9.71 4.96 26.26
CA ASN A 382 9.45 3.51 26.15
C ASN A 382 10.24 2.67 27.18
N GLY A 383 10.33 3.14 28.43
CA GLY A 383 11.07 2.50 29.51
C GLY A 383 12.58 2.77 29.50
N MET A 384 13.12 3.44 28.49
CA MET A 384 14.55 3.68 28.33
C MET A 384 14.97 5.05 28.81
N ARG A 385 15.94 5.09 29.72
CA ARG A 385 16.47 6.33 30.30
C ARG A 385 17.34 7.07 29.28
N CYS A 386 17.01 8.32 28.95
CA CYS A 386 17.81 9.18 28.09
C CYS A 386 17.84 10.62 28.56
N ASN A 387 18.93 11.34 28.28
CA ASN A 387 19.05 12.76 28.60
C ASN A 387 18.79 13.60 27.34
N LEU A 388 17.73 14.42 27.35
CA LEU A 388 17.33 15.23 26.19
C LEU A 388 18.41 16.26 25.84
N ALA A 389 19.11 16.84 26.82
CA ALA A 389 20.21 17.76 26.55
C ALA A 389 21.41 17.04 25.90
N SER A 390 21.70 15.79 26.29
CA SER A 390 22.72 14.98 25.63
C SER A 390 22.34 14.63 24.20
N LEU A 391 21.11 14.16 23.98
CA LEU A 391 20.59 13.89 22.64
C LEU A 391 20.60 15.16 21.78
N SER A 392 20.26 16.31 22.36
CA SER A 392 20.34 17.61 21.69
C SER A 392 21.77 17.97 21.32
N LYS A 393 22.74 17.77 22.23
CA LYS A 393 24.17 17.99 21.95
C LYS A 393 24.72 17.02 20.90
N GLN A 394 24.29 15.76 20.92
CA GLN A 394 24.67 14.76 19.93
C GLN A 394 24.11 15.14 18.55
N ALA A 395 22.83 15.51 18.49
CA ALA A 395 22.20 16.00 17.27
C ALA A 395 22.83 17.31 16.77
N ALA A 396 23.20 18.23 17.66
CA ALA A 396 23.86 19.49 17.30
C ALA A 396 25.28 19.31 16.73
N LYS A 397 25.92 18.16 16.96
CA LYS A 397 27.25 17.83 16.39
C LYS A 397 27.16 17.21 15.00
N LEU A 398 25.96 16.87 14.52
CA LEU A 398 25.78 16.25 13.22
C LEU A 398 25.95 17.29 12.12
N SER A 399 26.57 16.87 11.02
CA SER A 399 26.82 17.73 9.86
C SER A 399 25.53 18.39 9.36
N GLY A 400 25.57 19.70 9.12
CA GLY A 400 24.44 20.51 8.66
C GLY A 400 23.55 21.10 9.76
N ILE A 401 23.58 20.58 10.99
CA ILE A 401 22.81 21.12 12.10
C ILE A 401 23.55 22.30 12.75
N THR A 402 22.89 23.46 12.78
CA THR A 402 23.38 24.66 13.51
C THR A 402 22.73 24.82 14.89
N PHE A 403 21.56 24.22 15.08
CA PHE A 403 20.88 24.12 16.37
C PHE A 403 20.05 22.85 16.43
N ALA A 404 20.08 22.15 17.56
CA ALA A 404 19.19 21.02 17.83
C ALA A 404 18.68 21.08 19.26
N GLN A 405 17.39 20.84 19.44
CA GLN A 405 16.75 20.74 20.74
C GLN A 405 15.70 19.62 20.73
N PHE A 406 15.96 18.58 21.50
CA PHE A 406 14.96 17.57 21.81
C PHE A 406 14.00 18.08 22.89
N LEU A 407 12.72 17.70 22.74
CA LEU A 407 11.63 17.96 23.67
C LEU A 407 10.72 16.73 23.71
N LEU A 408 10.25 16.37 24.90
CA LEU A 408 9.24 15.33 25.06
C LEU A 408 7.85 15.99 25.12
N TYR A 409 7.07 15.87 24.04
CA TYR A 409 5.74 16.44 23.94
C TYR A 409 4.69 15.49 24.51
N LYS A 410 3.81 16.03 25.37
CA LYS A 410 2.77 15.27 26.11
C LYS A 410 3.30 14.01 26.81
N GLU A 411 4.53 14.07 27.32
CA GLU A 411 5.21 12.97 28.03
C GLU A 411 5.36 11.66 27.22
N LYS A 412 5.09 11.69 25.91
CA LYS A 412 5.07 10.48 25.05
C LYS A 412 5.89 10.63 23.78
N PHE A 413 5.86 11.80 23.14
CA PHE A 413 6.41 11.98 21.81
C PHE A 413 7.74 12.72 21.85
N LEU A 414 8.81 12.04 21.43
CA LEU A 414 10.12 12.65 21.36
C LEU A 414 10.20 13.51 20.09
N VAL A 415 10.28 14.83 20.23
CA VAL A 415 10.32 15.77 19.11
C VAL A 415 11.68 16.44 19.07
N LEU A 416 12.30 16.49 17.89
CA LEU A 416 13.57 17.19 17.67
C LEU A 416 13.31 18.46 16.87
N PHE A 417 13.64 19.61 17.46
CA PHE A 417 13.63 20.90 16.77
C PHE A 417 15.03 21.21 16.25
N VAL A 418 15.15 21.62 14.99
CA VAL A 418 16.45 21.88 14.34
C VAL A 418 16.47 23.18 13.56
N VAL A 419 17.61 23.88 13.60
CA VAL A 419 17.99 24.85 12.57
C VAL A 419 19.10 24.21 11.75
N SER A 420 18.87 24.01 10.47
CA SER A 420 19.80 23.32 9.59
C SER A 420 19.72 23.91 8.19
N ASN A 421 20.84 23.91 7.48
CA ASN A 421 20.92 24.30 6.07
C ASN A 421 20.60 23.13 5.11
N SER A 422 20.39 21.93 5.65
CA SER A 422 20.10 20.70 4.92
C SER A 422 19.12 19.81 5.70
N ARG A 423 18.59 18.77 5.05
CA ARG A 423 17.75 17.78 5.73
C ARG A 423 18.57 16.87 6.63
N VAL A 424 18.13 16.66 7.87
CA VAL A 424 18.91 16.02 8.95
C VAL A 424 18.31 14.70 9.44
N GLU A 425 17.20 14.28 8.88
CA GLU A 425 16.49 13.06 9.27
C GLU A 425 17.40 11.83 9.23
N ASN A 426 18.20 11.69 8.16
CA ASN A 426 19.09 10.55 7.97
C ASN A 426 20.24 10.57 8.99
N ILE A 427 20.96 11.70 9.11
CA ILE A 427 22.11 11.78 10.01
C ILE A 427 21.70 11.65 11.48
N VAL A 428 20.52 12.18 11.86
CA VAL A 428 19.94 12.00 13.19
C VAL A 428 19.59 10.52 13.44
N ARG A 429 19.03 9.82 12.44
CA ARG A 429 18.63 8.41 12.54
C ARG A 429 19.82 7.44 12.56
N GLU A 430 20.84 7.69 11.76
CA GLU A 430 22.04 6.86 11.67
C GLU A 430 22.94 7.01 12.90
N THR A 431 22.94 8.19 13.52
CA THR A 431 23.86 8.51 14.62
C THR A 431 23.24 8.35 16.01
N LEU A 432 21.93 8.57 16.16
CA LEU A 432 21.27 8.36 17.45
C LEU A 432 20.76 6.91 17.60
N PRO A 433 20.82 6.32 18.80
CA PRO A 433 20.26 4.99 19.04
C PRO A 433 18.79 4.92 18.63
N SER A 434 18.36 3.82 18.01
CA SER A 434 16.98 3.62 17.51
C SER A 434 15.90 3.94 18.55
N ALA A 435 16.19 3.58 19.80
CA ALA A 435 15.45 3.89 21.02
C ALA A 435 15.08 5.39 21.23
N PHE A 436 15.89 6.30 20.70
CA PHE A 436 15.80 7.75 20.91
C PHE A 436 15.62 8.51 19.59
N THR A 437 15.17 7.81 18.55
CA THR A 437 14.78 8.44 17.29
C THR A 437 13.57 9.35 17.53
N PRO A 438 13.62 10.63 17.13
CA PRO A 438 12.49 11.52 17.31
C PRO A 438 11.28 11.06 16.49
N SER A 439 10.09 11.07 17.11
CA SER A 439 8.79 10.89 16.45
C SER A 439 8.53 11.96 15.38
N LYS A 440 9.10 13.16 15.55
CA LYS A 440 9.00 14.26 14.59
C LYS A 440 10.25 15.13 14.62
N ILE A 441 10.74 15.54 13.45
CA ILE A 441 11.73 16.60 13.31
C ILE A 441 11.01 17.87 12.83
N VAL A 442 11.23 18.99 13.52
CA VAL A 442 10.62 20.29 13.22
C VAL A 442 11.72 21.28 12.88
N TYR A 443 11.71 21.79 11.65
CA TYR A 443 12.65 22.81 11.21
C TYR A 443 12.20 24.18 11.71
N LEU A 444 13.15 24.93 12.26
CA LEU A 444 12.97 26.28 12.74
C LEU A 444 13.72 27.23 11.81
N ASP A 445 13.06 28.33 11.41
CA ASP A 445 13.72 29.43 10.69
C ASP A 445 14.72 30.17 11.59
N LYS A 446 14.39 30.27 12.89
CA LYS A 446 15.21 30.87 13.93
C LYS A 446 14.91 30.21 15.27
N VAL A 447 15.93 30.09 16.13
CA VAL A 447 15.77 29.56 17.49
C VAL A 447 14.89 30.51 18.31
N PRO A 448 13.72 30.07 18.81
CA PRO A 448 12.93 30.86 19.73
C PRO A 448 13.65 30.94 21.08
N VAL A 449 13.86 32.16 21.56
CA VAL A 449 14.55 32.44 22.83
C VAL A 449 13.69 33.35 23.70
N ASN A 450 13.69 33.09 25.00
CA ASN A 450 13.00 33.92 25.99
C ASN A 450 13.78 35.22 26.29
N SER A 451 13.22 36.08 27.15
CA SER A 451 13.83 37.35 27.57
C SER A 451 15.23 37.23 28.19
N ASN A 452 15.62 36.02 28.62
CA ASN A 452 16.93 35.72 29.20
C ASN A 452 17.89 35.05 28.19
N GLY A 453 17.54 34.99 26.90
CA GLY A 453 18.38 34.42 25.85
C GLY A 453 18.47 32.88 25.85
N LYS A 454 17.61 32.18 26.61
CA LYS A 454 17.52 30.71 26.62
C LYS A 454 16.41 30.24 25.69
N THR A 455 16.53 29.04 25.13
CA THR A 455 15.51 28.42 24.29
C THR A 455 14.13 28.43 24.95
N ASP A 456 13.13 28.99 24.25
CA ASP A 456 11.76 29.11 24.74
C ASP A 456 10.96 27.84 24.43
N ARG A 457 10.90 26.91 25.41
CA ARG A 457 10.18 25.63 25.28
C ARG A 457 8.67 25.80 25.01
N PRO A 458 7.93 26.68 25.71
CA PRO A 458 6.54 26.99 25.37
C PRO A 458 6.35 27.40 23.90
N GLN A 459 7.25 28.25 23.38
CA GLN A 459 7.17 28.69 21.98
C GLN A 459 7.43 27.54 20.99
N LEU A 460 8.36 26.63 21.31
CA LEU A 460 8.57 25.40 20.51
C LEU A 460 7.31 24.52 20.45
N ILE A 461 6.60 24.37 21.58
CA ILE A 461 5.34 23.61 21.63
C ILE A 461 4.28 24.28 20.74
N ALA A 462 4.12 25.60 20.82
CA ALA A 462 3.18 26.33 19.98
C ALA A 462 3.49 26.20 18.47
N ILE A 463 4.78 26.18 18.10
CA ILE A 463 5.21 25.93 16.71
C ILE A 463 4.81 24.53 16.27
N LEU A 464 5.04 23.51 17.10
CA LEU A 464 4.64 22.13 16.82
C LEU A 464 3.12 22.02 16.62
N GLU A 465 2.34 22.62 17.51
CA GLU A 465 0.87 22.63 17.42
C GLU A 465 0.36 23.31 16.15
N LYS A 466 0.98 24.43 15.76
CA LYS A 466 0.65 25.13 14.52
C LYS A 466 0.96 24.29 13.29
N VAL A 467 2.16 23.69 13.21
CA VAL A 467 2.58 22.81 12.09
C VAL A 467 1.60 21.64 11.89
N CYS A 468 1.12 21.06 12.99
CA CYS A 468 0.16 19.95 12.94
C CYS A 468 -1.27 20.41 12.54
N SER A 469 -1.65 21.67 12.82
CA SER A 469 -2.98 22.21 12.51
C SER A 469 -3.21 22.62 11.04
N THR A 470 -2.17 23.08 10.32
CA THR A 470 -2.29 23.55 8.92
C THR A 470 -2.64 22.47 7.88
N HIS A 471 -2.68 21.18 8.27
CA HIS A 471 -3.03 20.05 7.40
C HIS A 471 -4.51 19.60 7.52
N LEU A 472 -5.42 20.40 8.09
CA LEU A 472 -6.80 19.99 8.43
C LEU A 472 -7.78 19.87 7.25
N ALA A 473 -7.39 20.21 6.01
CA ALA A 473 -8.28 20.20 4.85
C ALA A 473 -8.43 18.84 4.11
N SER A 474 -7.71 17.78 4.51
CA SER A 474 -7.67 16.49 3.77
C SER A 474 -8.34 15.31 4.49
N PHE A 475 -9.22 15.55 5.46
CA PHE A 475 -9.78 14.48 6.32
C PHE A 475 -10.89 13.62 5.66
N THR A 476 -11.45 14.05 4.53
CA THR A 476 -12.53 13.32 3.82
C THR A 476 -12.05 12.09 3.05
N SER A 477 -10.75 12.01 2.71
CA SER A 477 -10.20 10.90 1.92
C SER A 477 -9.91 9.64 2.75
N MET A 478 -9.77 9.76 4.07
CA MET A 478 -9.42 8.64 4.96
C MET A 478 -10.64 7.78 5.30
N PHE A 479 -11.77 8.40 5.66
CA PHE A 479 -13.02 7.68 5.90
C PHE A 479 -13.62 7.09 4.61
N SER A 480 -13.50 7.78 3.47
CA SER A 480 -13.91 7.22 2.18
C SER A 480 -13.01 6.08 1.67
N PHE A 481 -11.77 6.01 2.13
CA PHE A 481 -10.88 4.85 1.92
C PHE A 481 -11.25 3.68 2.83
N LEU A 482 -11.55 3.93 4.10
CA LEU A 482 -11.94 2.92 5.09
C LEU A 482 -13.37 2.36 4.88
N GLU A 483 -14.29 3.18 4.35
CA GLU A 483 -15.65 2.74 3.96
C GLU A 483 -15.63 1.62 2.90
N LYS A 484 -14.60 1.59 2.03
CA LYS A 484 -14.41 0.54 1.03
C LYS A 484 -14.12 -0.83 1.63
N PHE A 485 -13.73 -0.87 2.91
CA PHE A 485 -13.49 -2.06 3.70
C PHE A 485 -14.58 -2.31 4.76
N GLY A 486 -15.72 -1.60 4.70
CA GLY A 486 -16.87 -1.79 5.60
C GLY A 486 -16.85 -0.94 6.87
N ILE A 487 -15.84 -0.08 7.07
CA ILE A 487 -15.64 0.70 8.29
C ILE A 487 -16.19 2.11 8.07
N LYS A 488 -17.38 2.39 8.62
CA LYS A 488 -18.13 3.65 8.40
C LYS A 488 -18.00 4.66 9.54
N SER A 489 -17.46 4.23 10.67
CA SER A 489 -17.23 5.04 11.87
C SER A 489 -15.99 4.55 12.63
N THR A 490 -15.48 5.36 13.56
CA THR A 490 -14.43 4.92 14.50
C THR A 490 -14.87 3.75 15.39
N ALA A 491 -16.18 3.52 15.54
CA ALA A 491 -16.73 2.37 16.25
C ALA A 491 -16.72 1.09 15.39
N ASP A 492 -16.82 1.19 14.06
CA ASP A 492 -16.79 0.03 13.15
C ASP A 492 -15.40 -0.59 13.01
N LEU A 493 -14.34 0.17 13.32
CA LEU A 493 -12.97 -0.34 13.47
C LEU A 493 -12.84 -1.40 14.56
N LEU A 494 -13.80 -1.47 15.50
CA LEU A 494 -13.80 -2.41 16.63
C LEU A 494 -14.43 -3.77 16.30
N PHE A 495 -15.14 -3.91 15.17
CA PHE A 495 -15.95 -5.10 14.86
C PHE A 495 -15.46 -5.92 13.66
N HIS A 496 -14.45 -5.45 12.91
CA HIS A 496 -13.85 -6.20 11.80
C HIS A 496 -12.70 -7.09 12.30
N SER A 497 -12.94 -8.40 12.31
CA SER A 497 -12.06 -9.41 12.88
C SER A 497 -10.81 -9.68 12.02
N PHE A 498 -9.75 -8.89 12.16
CA PHE A 498 -8.36 -9.31 11.92
C PHE A 498 -7.44 -8.53 12.88
N VAL A 499 -7.09 -9.18 14.00
CA VAL A 499 -6.37 -8.64 15.17
C VAL A 499 -7.17 -7.63 16.01
N ASP A 500 -7.42 -7.99 17.26
CA ASP A 500 -8.17 -7.22 18.27
C ASP A 500 -7.42 -5.94 18.68
N TYR A 501 -7.66 -4.82 17.98
CA TYR A 501 -7.10 -3.49 18.27
C TYR A 501 -8.03 -2.62 19.14
N GLY A 502 -8.75 -3.23 20.07
CA GLY A 502 -9.91 -2.65 20.77
C GLY A 502 -9.73 -1.36 21.60
N LYS A 503 -8.50 -0.85 21.87
CA LYS A 503 -8.35 0.37 22.71
C LYS A 503 -7.34 1.43 22.30
N TRP A 504 -6.57 1.26 21.22
CA TRP A 504 -5.62 2.30 20.81
C TRP A 504 -6.32 3.53 20.20
N PHE A 505 -7.45 3.33 19.52
CA PHE A 505 -8.14 4.37 18.76
C PHE A 505 -9.03 5.32 19.58
N THR A 506 -9.37 4.99 20.83
CA THR A 506 -10.28 5.81 21.65
C THR A 506 -9.57 6.92 22.43
N GLN A 507 -8.24 6.98 22.41
CA GLN A 507 -7.45 7.98 23.15
C GLN A 507 -6.49 8.81 22.29
N ILE A 508 -6.41 8.57 20.98
CA ILE A 508 -5.58 9.35 20.06
C ILE A 508 -6.47 10.41 19.41
N THR A 509 -6.20 11.68 19.73
CA THR A 509 -6.81 12.80 19.00
C THR A 509 -6.35 12.79 17.53
N VAL A 510 -7.16 13.30 16.61
CA VAL A 510 -6.79 13.51 15.19
C VAL A 510 -5.39 14.16 15.03
N PHE A 511 -5.01 14.98 16.00
CA PHE A 511 -3.70 15.62 16.12
C PHE A 511 -2.55 14.63 16.37
N GLU A 512 -2.77 13.58 17.17
CA GLU A 512 -1.78 12.56 17.55
C GLU A 512 -1.61 11.47 16.47
N VAL A 513 -2.67 11.12 15.70
CA VAL A 513 -2.54 10.25 14.51
C VAL A 513 -1.58 10.87 13.49
N LYS A 514 -1.65 12.18 13.25
CA LYS A 514 -0.77 12.91 12.32
C LYS A 514 0.67 13.05 12.81
N LEU A 515 0.86 13.06 14.13
CA LEU A 515 2.20 13.09 14.74
C LEU A 515 2.95 11.76 14.49
N ILE A 516 2.19 10.66 14.37
CA ILE A 516 2.70 9.28 14.21
C ILE A 516 2.68 8.81 12.74
N MET A 517 1.68 9.18 11.92
CA MET A 517 1.37 8.51 10.65
C MET A 517 1.38 9.44 9.45
N GLY A 518 2.58 9.73 8.93
CA GLY A 518 2.78 10.63 7.79
C GLY A 518 2.18 10.23 6.44
N THR A 519 1.63 9.02 6.23
CA THR A 519 1.00 8.60 4.96
C THR A 519 -0.06 7.49 5.14
N VAL A 520 -0.98 7.38 4.17
CA VAL A 520 -2.09 6.40 4.07
C VAL A 520 -1.59 4.95 3.90
N GLU A 521 -0.34 4.75 3.47
CA GLU A 521 0.25 3.43 3.19
C GLU A 521 0.54 2.64 4.49
N ALA A 522 0.86 3.32 5.59
CA ALA A 522 1.05 2.68 6.89
C ALA A 522 -0.23 2.01 7.41
N LEU A 523 -1.41 2.53 7.06
CA LEU A 523 -2.70 1.91 7.39
C LEU A 523 -2.91 0.60 6.60
N HIS A 524 -2.43 0.49 5.36
CA HIS A 524 -2.55 -0.73 4.56
C HIS A 524 -1.68 -1.88 5.10
N ASP A 525 -0.48 -1.57 5.59
CA ASP A 525 0.41 -2.57 6.16
C ASP A 525 0.03 -2.97 7.60
N ILE A 526 -0.57 -2.06 8.38
CA ILE A 526 -1.13 -2.36 9.71
C ILE A 526 -2.37 -3.27 9.61
N LEU A 527 -3.09 -3.22 8.48
CA LEU A 527 -4.28 -4.05 8.21
C LEU A 527 -3.94 -5.39 7.51
N SER A 528 -2.66 -5.66 7.23
CA SER A 528 -2.22 -6.94 6.67
C SER A 528 -1.98 -7.97 7.77
N PRO A 529 -2.54 -9.20 7.69
CA PRO A 529 -2.37 -10.24 8.71
C PRO A 529 -0.93 -10.75 8.85
N ASP A 530 -0.03 -10.40 7.92
CA ASP A 530 1.37 -10.86 7.87
C ASP A 530 2.39 -9.78 8.26
N CYS A 531 1.97 -8.59 8.70
CA CYS A 531 2.86 -7.48 9.06
C CYS A 531 2.85 -7.17 10.56
N THR A 532 4.02 -6.87 11.10
CA THR A 532 4.26 -6.58 12.52
C THR A 532 4.46 -5.07 12.71
N ILE A 533 4.20 -4.50 13.89
CA ILE A 533 4.52 -3.07 14.14
C ILE A 533 6.02 -2.82 13.90
N ALA A 534 6.87 -3.80 14.19
CA ALA A 534 8.29 -3.74 13.87
C ALA A 534 8.53 -3.74 12.35
N SER A 535 7.83 -4.54 11.54
CA SER A 535 7.98 -4.56 10.08
C SER A 535 7.37 -3.33 9.41
N VAL A 536 6.31 -2.75 9.98
CA VAL A 536 5.74 -1.45 9.56
C VAL A 536 6.72 -0.35 9.93
N MET A 537 7.21 -0.33 11.18
CA MET A 537 8.23 0.62 11.61
C MET A 537 9.51 0.45 10.80
N GLU A 538 9.95 -0.76 10.46
CA GLU A 538 11.13 -1.08 9.64
C GLU A 538 10.92 -0.72 8.16
N LYS A 539 9.75 -1.01 7.59
CA LYS A 539 9.36 -0.66 6.21
C LYS A 539 9.22 0.86 6.00
N TYR A 540 8.90 1.61 7.06
CA TYR A 540 8.79 3.07 7.04
C TYR A 540 9.93 3.80 7.78
N SER A 541 10.85 3.10 8.47
CA SER A 541 12.11 3.63 9.02
C SER A 541 13.29 3.42 8.08
N ASN A 542 13.20 2.47 7.15
CA ASN A 542 14.30 2.08 6.25
C ASN A 542 14.12 2.56 4.81
N VAL A 543 13.65 3.79 4.61
CA VAL A 543 13.95 4.49 3.34
C VAL A 543 15.32 5.15 3.49
N SER A 544 16.36 4.34 3.59
CA SER A 544 17.76 4.76 3.49
C SER A 544 18.11 4.94 2.02
N TRP A 545 18.32 6.19 1.62
CA TRP A 545 18.99 6.51 0.36
C TRP A 545 20.50 6.36 0.57
N CYS A 546 21.07 5.23 0.15
CA CYS A 546 22.53 5.11 -0.03
C CYS A 546 22.90 5.70 -1.39
N ALA A 547 23.16 7.00 -1.44
CA ALA A 547 24.04 7.59 -2.43
C ALA A 547 25.33 7.96 -1.70
N SER A 548 26.42 7.29 -2.05
CA SER A 548 27.77 7.67 -1.68
C SER A 548 28.00 9.14 -2.04
N ASP A 549 28.47 9.91 -1.06
CA ASP A 549 29.02 11.25 -1.25
C ASP A 549 30.16 11.17 -2.28
N GLU A 550 29.89 11.63 -3.50
CA GLU A 550 30.78 12.43 -4.36
C GLU A 550 29.99 12.81 -5.64
N ASP A 551 29.61 14.10 -5.72
CA ASP A 551 29.12 14.84 -6.88
C ASP A 551 27.82 14.41 -7.64
N GLY A 552 26.67 14.98 -7.25
CA GLY A 552 25.48 15.08 -8.13
C GLY A 552 24.18 15.65 -7.48
N PRO A 553 23.33 16.42 -8.19
CA PRO A 553 22.34 17.34 -7.59
C PRO A 553 21.01 16.70 -7.13
N ARG A 554 20.53 17.12 -5.95
CA ARG A 554 19.23 16.80 -5.31
C ARG A 554 17.99 17.43 -5.98
N SER A 555 17.91 17.53 -7.30
CA SER A 555 16.81 18.28 -7.94
C SER A 555 15.85 17.39 -8.74
N PHE A 556 14.55 17.49 -8.42
CA PHE A 556 13.37 17.00 -9.17
C PHE A 556 12.89 15.55 -8.93
N VAL A 557 12.32 15.30 -7.74
CA VAL A 557 11.32 14.23 -7.55
C VAL A 557 9.93 14.80 -7.86
N LYS A 558 9.17 14.21 -8.78
CA LYS A 558 7.80 14.62 -9.12
C LYS A 558 6.83 13.46 -8.90
N GLU A 559 5.81 13.70 -8.09
CA GLU A 559 4.80 12.68 -7.74
C GLU A 559 3.53 12.85 -8.58
N PHE A 560 2.97 11.72 -9.01
CA PHE A 560 1.76 11.63 -9.81
C PHE A 560 0.73 10.75 -9.10
N SER A 561 -0.38 11.36 -8.70
CA SER A 561 -1.59 10.62 -8.35
C SER A 561 -2.35 10.29 -9.63
N LEU A 562 -2.47 9.01 -9.95
CA LEU A 562 -3.07 8.57 -11.20
C LEU A 562 -4.59 8.63 -11.15
N THR A 563 -5.17 9.38 -12.10
CA THR A 563 -6.58 9.20 -12.46
C THR A 563 -6.67 8.06 -13.46
N ILE A 564 -7.21 6.92 -13.01
CA ILE A 564 -7.34 5.72 -13.84
C ILE A 564 -8.52 5.92 -14.79
N ASN A 565 -8.22 6.11 -16.08
CA ASN A 565 -9.25 6.19 -17.10
C ASN A 565 -9.93 4.82 -17.31
N PRO A 566 -11.18 4.81 -17.82
CA PRO A 566 -11.86 3.58 -18.20
C PRO A 566 -11.00 2.71 -19.12
N GLN A 567 -11.28 1.40 -19.09
CA GLN A 567 -10.61 0.44 -19.94
C GLN A 567 -10.72 0.86 -21.43
N PRO A 568 -9.62 0.76 -22.21
CA PRO A 568 -9.67 1.01 -23.65
C PRO A 568 -10.73 0.15 -24.35
N ASN A 569 -11.24 0.62 -25.49
CA ASN A 569 -12.20 -0.15 -26.28
C ASN A 569 -11.60 -1.50 -26.65
N THR A 570 -12.19 -2.57 -26.12
CA THR A 570 -11.68 -3.93 -26.31
C THR A 570 -12.16 -4.43 -27.66
N LYS A 571 -11.23 -4.67 -28.58
CA LYS A 571 -11.53 -5.14 -29.93
C LYS A 571 -12.00 -6.59 -29.93
N TRP A 572 -11.26 -7.41 -29.19
CA TRP A 572 -11.59 -8.80 -28.91
C TRP A 572 -10.83 -9.23 -27.66
N ALA A 573 -11.33 -10.28 -27.02
CA ALA A 573 -10.70 -10.93 -25.87
C ALA A 573 -10.82 -12.44 -26.02
N PHE A 574 -9.80 -13.17 -25.60
CA PHE A 574 -9.73 -14.63 -25.68
C PHE A 574 -9.33 -15.21 -24.33
N CYS A 575 -10.15 -16.11 -23.79
CA CYS A 575 -9.88 -16.76 -22.51
C CYS A 575 -8.91 -17.92 -22.71
N THR A 576 -7.78 -17.90 -22.01
CA THR A 576 -6.77 -18.96 -22.00
C THR A 576 -6.95 -19.95 -20.86
N GLU A 577 -8.07 -19.87 -20.13
CA GLU A 577 -8.48 -20.71 -18.97
C GLU A 577 -7.63 -20.56 -17.70
N LYS A 578 -6.40 -20.07 -17.84
CA LYS A 578 -5.49 -19.72 -16.76
C LYS A 578 -4.61 -18.54 -17.18
N CYS A 579 -3.93 -17.96 -16.20
CA CYS A 579 -3.08 -16.79 -16.30
C CYS A 579 -2.06 -16.83 -17.46
N ILE A 580 -1.77 -15.66 -18.02
CA ILE A 580 -0.75 -15.44 -19.06
C ILE A 580 0.40 -14.64 -18.46
N ASP A 581 1.43 -15.35 -17.96
CA ASP A 581 2.67 -14.73 -17.47
C ASP A 581 3.74 -14.59 -18.56
N SER A 582 3.66 -15.45 -19.59
CA SER A 582 4.54 -15.35 -20.75
C SER A 582 4.26 -14.07 -21.53
N THR A 583 5.32 -13.39 -21.98
CA THR A 583 5.14 -12.33 -22.98
C THR A 583 4.79 -12.99 -24.32
N PRO A 584 3.65 -12.63 -24.96
CA PRO A 584 3.30 -13.17 -26.26
C PRO A 584 4.29 -12.74 -27.36
N CYS A 585 4.26 -13.43 -28.50
CA CYS A 585 5.08 -13.12 -29.67
C CYS A 585 4.23 -12.54 -30.79
N LEU A 586 4.68 -11.45 -31.43
CA LEU A 586 4.11 -10.96 -32.68
C LEU A 586 4.73 -11.72 -33.86
N VAL A 587 3.89 -12.24 -34.74
CA VAL A 587 4.33 -12.97 -35.95
C VAL A 587 3.55 -12.48 -37.17
N ARG A 588 4.20 -12.46 -38.34
CA ARG A 588 3.57 -12.05 -39.59
C ARG A 588 3.33 -13.26 -40.49
N LEU A 589 2.09 -13.41 -40.93
CA LEU A 589 1.65 -14.42 -41.89
C LEU A 589 1.07 -13.72 -43.13
N PRO A 590 0.84 -14.42 -44.26
CA PRO A 590 0.31 -13.81 -45.49
C PRO A 590 -1.02 -13.05 -45.30
N GLU A 591 -1.81 -13.44 -44.30
CA GLU A 591 -3.11 -12.82 -43.98
C GLU A 591 -2.99 -11.59 -43.06
N GLY A 592 -1.78 -11.25 -42.61
CA GLY A 592 -1.49 -10.11 -41.74
C GLY A 592 -0.80 -10.48 -40.43
N GLU A 593 -0.86 -9.57 -39.46
CA GLU A 593 -0.24 -9.72 -38.15
C GLU A 593 -1.06 -10.62 -37.22
N HIS A 594 -0.34 -11.49 -36.53
CA HIS A 594 -0.87 -12.44 -35.57
C HIS A 594 -0.08 -12.34 -34.26
N ILE A 595 -0.71 -12.79 -33.18
CA ILE A 595 -0.11 -12.90 -31.85
C ILE A 595 -0.15 -14.36 -31.43
N VAL A 596 0.98 -14.87 -30.94
CA VAL A 596 1.08 -16.20 -30.34
C VAL A 596 1.26 -16.05 -28.84
N ALA A 597 0.34 -16.61 -28.05
CA ALA A 597 0.35 -16.53 -26.59
C ALA A 597 0.31 -17.92 -25.97
N ALA A 598 1.01 -18.09 -24.84
CA ALA A 598 1.03 -19.32 -24.06
C ALA A 598 0.65 -19.06 -22.60
N SER A 599 -0.07 -19.98 -21.97
CA SER A 599 -0.69 -19.76 -20.66
C SER A 599 -0.42 -20.89 -19.65
N HIS A 600 -0.82 -20.66 -18.40
CA HIS A 600 -0.64 -21.62 -17.32
C HIS A 600 -1.48 -22.89 -17.44
N SER A 601 -2.49 -22.89 -18.30
CA SER A 601 -3.33 -24.05 -18.59
C SER A 601 -2.65 -25.02 -19.55
N GLY A 602 -1.52 -24.60 -20.15
CA GLY A 602 -0.88 -25.31 -21.26
C GLY A 602 -1.51 -24.99 -22.62
N LEU A 603 -2.44 -24.03 -22.70
CA LEU A 603 -2.94 -23.53 -23.97
C LEU A 603 -1.90 -22.64 -24.65
N VAL A 604 -1.65 -22.91 -25.93
CA VAL A 604 -0.90 -22.07 -26.85
C VAL A 604 -1.82 -21.73 -28.01
N VAL A 605 -2.01 -20.44 -28.30
CA VAL A 605 -2.95 -19.95 -29.31
C VAL A 605 -2.28 -18.96 -30.25
N CYS A 606 -2.64 -19.02 -31.54
CA CYS A 606 -2.27 -18.04 -32.54
C CYS A 606 -3.52 -17.30 -33.04
N MET A 607 -3.58 -16.00 -32.78
CA MET A 607 -4.75 -15.15 -33.03
C MET A 607 -4.39 -14.06 -34.03
N ARG A 608 -5.24 -13.82 -35.03
CA ARG A 608 -5.06 -12.66 -35.93
C ARG A 608 -5.42 -11.38 -35.20
N ILE A 609 -4.54 -10.38 -35.24
CA ILE A 609 -4.70 -9.18 -34.40
C ILE A 609 -5.89 -8.31 -34.82
N LYS A 610 -6.16 -8.23 -36.12
CA LYS A 610 -7.20 -7.36 -36.69
C LYS A 610 -8.62 -7.68 -36.19
N ASP A 611 -8.95 -8.96 -36.02
CA ASP A 611 -10.32 -9.44 -35.79
C ASP A 611 -10.44 -10.54 -34.73
N GLY A 612 -9.32 -11.03 -34.18
CA GLY A 612 -9.34 -12.02 -33.10
C GLY A 612 -9.69 -13.42 -33.59
N ILE A 613 -9.54 -13.70 -34.87
CA ILE A 613 -9.76 -15.05 -35.39
C ILE A 613 -8.59 -15.94 -34.95
N CYS A 614 -8.93 -17.02 -34.25
CA CYS A 614 -8.00 -18.08 -33.88
C CYS A 614 -7.62 -18.88 -35.13
N ARG A 615 -6.32 -18.85 -35.49
CA ARG A 615 -5.78 -19.64 -36.61
C ARG A 615 -5.57 -21.09 -36.21
N TRP A 616 -4.96 -21.28 -35.05
CA TRP A 616 -4.74 -22.59 -34.45
C TRP A 616 -4.59 -22.43 -32.94
N GLN A 617 -4.91 -23.50 -32.22
CA GLN A 617 -4.71 -23.62 -30.77
C GLN A 617 -4.24 -25.04 -30.45
N ASN A 618 -3.33 -25.15 -29.49
CA ASN A 618 -2.79 -26.43 -29.03
C ASN A 618 -2.77 -26.48 -27.50
N ARG A 619 -2.94 -27.68 -26.96
CA ARG A 619 -2.84 -27.95 -25.52
C ARG A 619 -1.65 -28.83 -25.23
N PHE A 620 -0.85 -28.41 -24.26
CA PHE A 620 0.30 -29.13 -23.74
C PHE A 620 0.08 -29.56 -22.29
N PRO A 621 0.70 -30.66 -21.83
CA PRO A 621 0.57 -31.18 -20.47
C PRO A 621 1.46 -30.43 -19.46
N CYS A 622 1.76 -29.16 -19.71
CA CYS A 622 2.60 -28.34 -18.85
C CYS A 622 2.16 -26.87 -18.92
N ARG A 623 2.64 -26.06 -17.98
CA ARG A 623 2.40 -24.61 -17.96
C ARG A 623 3.55 -23.83 -18.58
N PHE A 624 3.26 -22.67 -19.15
CA PHE A 624 4.25 -21.79 -19.79
C PHE A 624 4.38 -20.46 -19.03
N GLU A 625 5.59 -20.17 -18.55
CA GLU A 625 5.99 -18.89 -17.93
C GLU A 625 7.07 -18.17 -18.76
N ALA A 626 7.89 -18.93 -19.53
CA ALA A 626 8.85 -18.37 -20.47
C ALA A 626 8.14 -17.61 -21.60
N SER A 627 8.72 -16.48 -22.02
CA SER A 627 8.18 -15.70 -23.15
C SER A 627 8.24 -16.51 -24.44
N VAL A 628 7.25 -16.30 -25.31
CA VAL A 628 7.18 -16.95 -26.63
C VAL A 628 8.16 -16.24 -27.55
N GLU A 629 9.05 -16.98 -28.19
CA GLU A 629 10.07 -16.42 -29.09
C GLU A 629 9.91 -16.97 -30.52
N SER A 630 10.11 -16.13 -31.54
CA SER A 630 10.10 -16.56 -32.94
C SER A 630 11.50 -16.86 -33.44
N CYS A 631 11.71 -18.01 -34.07
CA CYS A 631 12.98 -18.42 -34.70
C CYS A 631 12.71 -18.99 -36.09
N GLY A 632 12.96 -18.18 -37.13
CA GLY A 632 12.58 -18.50 -38.50
C GLY A 632 11.06 -18.67 -38.65
N ASN A 633 10.62 -19.82 -39.16
CA ASN A 633 9.20 -20.15 -39.33
C ASN A 633 8.58 -20.84 -38.10
N HIS A 634 9.25 -20.79 -36.95
CA HIS A 634 8.84 -21.50 -35.74
C HIS A 634 8.68 -20.56 -34.55
N VAL A 635 7.84 -20.96 -33.61
CA VAL A 635 7.83 -20.42 -32.25
C VAL A 635 8.46 -21.42 -31.29
N VAL A 636 9.24 -20.89 -30.37
CA VAL A 636 9.95 -21.62 -29.32
C VAL A 636 9.24 -21.35 -27.99
N LEU A 637 8.94 -22.40 -27.24
CA LEU A 637 8.28 -22.33 -25.94
C LEU A 637 9.05 -23.11 -24.88
N GLY A 638 9.29 -22.48 -23.72
CA GLY A 638 9.83 -23.13 -22.54
C GLY A 638 8.76 -23.62 -21.58
N GLY A 639 8.73 -24.93 -21.33
CA GLY A 639 7.75 -25.58 -20.46
C GLY A 639 8.25 -25.81 -19.02
N TYR A 640 7.30 -25.81 -18.07
CA TYR A 640 7.58 -26.18 -16.67
C TYR A 640 7.90 -27.66 -16.47
N ASP A 641 7.65 -28.49 -17.47
CA ASP A 641 8.00 -29.91 -17.49
C ASP A 641 9.46 -30.16 -17.92
N GLY A 642 10.27 -29.10 -17.99
CA GLY A 642 11.67 -29.17 -18.40
C GLY A 642 11.83 -29.55 -19.87
N CYS A 643 11.03 -28.95 -20.74
CA CYS A 643 11.10 -29.19 -22.17
C CYS A 643 11.02 -27.88 -22.96
N ILE A 644 11.73 -27.83 -24.09
CA ILE A 644 11.53 -26.86 -25.14
C ILE A 644 10.62 -27.45 -26.21
N TYR A 645 9.62 -26.68 -26.62
CA TYR A 645 8.71 -27.02 -27.71
C TYR A 645 8.95 -26.08 -28.89
N LEU A 646 9.13 -26.67 -30.07
CA LEU A 646 9.25 -25.95 -31.34
C LEU A 646 7.97 -26.21 -32.16
N LEU A 647 7.20 -25.16 -32.43
CA LEU A 647 5.96 -25.27 -33.21
C LEU A 647 6.07 -24.46 -34.50
N SER A 648 5.46 -24.96 -35.57
CA SER A 648 5.30 -24.20 -36.82
C SER A 648 4.40 -22.98 -36.59
N ILE A 649 4.83 -21.79 -37.01
CA ILE A 649 4.00 -20.57 -36.89
C ILE A 649 2.73 -20.68 -37.74
N SER A 650 2.81 -21.33 -38.90
CA SER A 650 1.72 -21.35 -39.89
C SER A 650 0.61 -22.35 -39.54
N THR A 651 0.94 -23.48 -38.91
CA THR A 651 0.00 -24.58 -38.61
C THR A 651 -0.17 -24.85 -37.11
N GLY A 652 0.75 -24.40 -36.27
CA GLY A 652 0.82 -24.77 -34.87
C GLY A 652 1.31 -26.20 -34.63
N SER A 653 1.74 -26.94 -35.66
CA SER A 653 2.20 -28.33 -35.46
C SER A 653 3.48 -28.37 -34.63
N LEU A 654 3.54 -29.25 -33.62
CA LEU A 654 4.76 -29.53 -32.88
C LEU A 654 5.77 -30.23 -33.80
N GLU A 655 6.89 -29.57 -34.08
CA GLU A 655 7.92 -30.09 -34.99
C GLU A 655 9.11 -30.70 -34.27
N TRP A 656 9.41 -30.21 -33.06
CA TRP A 656 10.48 -30.73 -32.23
C TRP A 656 10.20 -30.49 -30.75
N LYS A 657 10.62 -31.45 -29.91
CA LYS A 657 10.62 -31.35 -28.46
C LYS A 657 12.01 -31.71 -27.97
N PHE A 658 12.61 -30.84 -27.18
CA PHE A 658 13.94 -31.05 -26.59
C PHE A 658 13.85 -31.06 -25.06
N PRO A 659 14.29 -32.14 -24.38
CA PRO A 659 14.30 -32.20 -22.92
C PRO A 659 15.48 -31.42 -22.32
N THR A 660 15.19 -30.57 -21.34
CA THR A 660 16.17 -29.94 -20.44
C THR A 660 16.19 -30.67 -19.10
N GLY A 661 17.09 -30.31 -18.17
CA GLY A 661 17.14 -30.96 -16.85
C GLY A 661 16.10 -30.47 -15.83
N ASP A 662 15.48 -29.32 -16.07
CA ASP A 662 14.47 -28.69 -15.19
C ASP A 662 13.68 -27.64 -16.01
N ALA A 663 12.67 -27.03 -15.41
CA ALA A 663 11.77 -26.05 -16.00
C ALA A 663 12.50 -24.91 -16.74
N VAL A 664 11.93 -24.49 -17.88
CA VAL A 664 12.37 -23.29 -18.61
C VAL A 664 11.37 -22.18 -18.34
N LYS A 665 11.74 -21.24 -17.47
CA LYS A 665 10.87 -20.10 -17.07
C LYS A 665 11.31 -18.77 -17.68
N ALA A 666 12.53 -18.72 -18.20
CA ALA A 666 13.12 -17.52 -18.78
C ALA A 666 12.95 -17.53 -20.31
N ALA A 667 12.93 -16.34 -20.92
CA ALA A 667 12.87 -16.19 -22.37
C ALA A 667 14.15 -16.74 -23.01
N CYS A 668 14.01 -17.44 -24.14
CA CYS A 668 15.15 -17.92 -24.92
C CYS A 668 15.78 -16.76 -25.70
N ALA A 669 17.10 -16.79 -25.91
CA ALA A 669 17.75 -15.84 -26.82
C ALA A 669 17.86 -16.47 -28.21
N ILE A 670 17.60 -15.70 -29.26
CA ILE A 670 17.59 -16.16 -30.66
C ILE A 670 18.73 -15.47 -31.39
N GLU A 671 19.61 -16.24 -32.04
CA GLU A 671 20.75 -15.72 -32.82
C GLU A 671 20.43 -15.48 -34.28
N ASP A 672 19.79 -16.46 -34.90
CA ASP A 672 19.38 -16.40 -36.30
C ASP A 672 18.10 -17.23 -36.47
N SER A 673 17.74 -17.58 -37.71
CA SER A 673 16.62 -18.49 -37.99
C SER A 673 16.84 -19.94 -37.55
N HIS A 674 17.97 -20.28 -36.91
CA HIS A 674 18.35 -21.66 -36.60
C HIS A 674 18.93 -21.92 -35.20
N PHE A 675 19.49 -20.91 -34.52
CA PHE A 675 20.11 -21.12 -33.20
C PHE A 675 19.31 -20.48 -32.07
N VAL A 676 19.09 -21.26 -31.02
CA VAL A 676 18.29 -20.90 -29.85
C VAL A 676 19.09 -21.19 -28.58
N TYR A 677 19.19 -20.20 -27.70
CA TYR A 677 19.85 -20.32 -26.41
C TYR A 677 18.80 -20.46 -25.30
N VAL A 678 18.87 -21.56 -24.56
CA VAL A 678 17.84 -21.98 -23.62
C VAL A 678 18.34 -21.87 -22.19
N PRO A 679 17.85 -20.88 -21.41
CA PRO A 679 18.13 -20.76 -19.98
C PRO A 679 17.24 -21.69 -19.15
N SER A 680 17.78 -22.86 -18.75
CA SER A 680 17.05 -23.88 -17.99
C SER A 680 17.37 -23.83 -16.49
N TYR A 681 16.36 -24.09 -15.64
CA TYR A 681 16.50 -23.98 -14.18
C TYR A 681 17.43 -25.03 -13.54
N ASP A 682 17.83 -26.05 -14.28
CA ASP A 682 18.85 -27.04 -13.90
C ASP A 682 20.28 -26.45 -13.83
N ARG A 683 20.39 -25.12 -14.04
CA ARG A 683 21.61 -24.32 -14.09
C ARG A 683 22.39 -24.48 -15.39
N ASN A 684 21.77 -24.97 -16.46
CA ASN A 684 22.41 -25.04 -17.76
C ASN A 684 21.87 -23.98 -18.73
N LEU A 685 22.78 -23.41 -19.53
CA LEU A 685 22.46 -22.75 -20.79
C LEU A 685 22.71 -23.75 -21.92
N TYR A 686 21.70 -24.02 -22.75
CA TYR A 686 21.85 -24.87 -23.94
C TYR A 686 21.90 -24.02 -25.20
N LYS A 687 22.77 -24.33 -26.16
CA LYS A 687 22.65 -23.85 -27.54
C LYS A 687 22.04 -24.96 -28.39
N LEU A 688 20.86 -24.71 -28.94
CA LEU A 688 20.14 -25.64 -29.80
C LEU A 688 20.21 -25.17 -31.25
N ASP A 689 20.44 -26.12 -32.15
CA ASP A 689 20.23 -25.93 -33.58
C ASP A 689 18.84 -26.49 -33.93
N ILE A 690 17.88 -25.61 -34.17
CA ILE A 690 16.51 -26.00 -34.49
C ILE A 690 16.37 -26.54 -35.92
N LYS A 691 17.32 -26.25 -36.82
CA LYS A 691 17.31 -26.77 -38.19
C LYS A 691 17.70 -28.25 -38.21
N TYR A 692 18.74 -28.60 -37.47
CA TYR A 692 19.21 -29.98 -37.35
C TYR A 692 18.63 -30.72 -36.14
N LYS A 693 17.78 -30.04 -35.34
CA LYS A 693 17.10 -30.59 -34.16
C LYS A 693 18.10 -31.25 -33.19
N SER A 694 19.20 -30.54 -32.92
CA SER A 694 20.30 -31.02 -32.11
C SER A 694 20.74 -29.99 -31.07
N CYS A 695 21.40 -30.45 -30.02
CA CYS A 695 22.08 -29.57 -29.05
C CYS A 695 23.54 -29.41 -29.51
N CYS A 696 23.96 -28.17 -29.76
CA CYS A 696 25.36 -27.87 -30.12
C CYS A 696 26.27 -28.05 -28.90
N TRP A 697 25.87 -27.46 -27.78
CA TRP A 697 26.57 -27.55 -26.51
C TRP A 697 25.62 -27.19 -25.35
N SER A 698 26.01 -27.59 -24.15
CA SER A 698 25.38 -27.15 -22.90
C SER A 698 26.46 -26.73 -21.90
N THR A 699 26.18 -25.64 -21.19
CA THR A 699 27.13 -25.03 -20.26
C THR A 699 26.46 -24.82 -18.91
N ARG A 700 27.06 -25.38 -17.86
CA ARG A 700 26.60 -25.16 -16.49
C ARG A 700 27.05 -23.79 -15.99
N LEU A 701 26.09 -23.00 -15.52
CA LEU A 701 26.32 -21.70 -14.89
C LEU A 701 26.95 -21.87 -13.52
N ARG A 702 27.79 -20.91 -13.11
CA ARG A 702 28.61 -20.99 -11.89
C ARG A 702 27.82 -20.70 -10.63
N SER A 703 26.89 -19.74 -10.66
CA SER A 703 26.19 -19.29 -9.44
C SER A 703 24.88 -20.04 -9.17
N GLY A 704 23.94 -19.99 -10.10
CA GLY A 704 22.56 -20.43 -9.88
C GLY A 704 21.75 -20.55 -11.16
N SER A 705 20.44 -20.77 -11.00
CA SER A 705 19.54 -20.93 -12.14
C SER A 705 19.42 -19.61 -12.93
N PRO A 706 19.35 -19.68 -14.26
CA PRO A 706 19.26 -18.50 -15.11
C PRO A 706 17.92 -17.78 -14.94
N ALA A 707 17.98 -16.45 -14.91
CA ALA A 707 16.83 -15.57 -14.87
C ALA A 707 16.48 -15.01 -16.26
N LYS A 708 17.47 -14.55 -17.03
CA LYS A 708 17.33 -14.09 -18.43
C LYS A 708 18.63 -14.34 -19.21
N ALA A 709 18.51 -14.48 -20.53
CA ALA A 709 19.64 -14.57 -21.45
C ALA A 709 19.51 -13.50 -22.55
N VAL A 710 20.63 -12.90 -22.94
CA VAL A 710 20.74 -11.93 -24.04
C VAL A 710 21.94 -12.29 -24.90
N LEU A 711 21.77 -12.20 -26.21
CA LEU A 711 22.81 -12.49 -27.17
C LEU A 711 23.64 -11.25 -27.52
N LEU A 712 24.95 -11.45 -27.62
CA LEU A 712 25.92 -10.56 -28.25
C LEU A 712 26.53 -11.28 -29.48
N SER A 713 27.28 -10.56 -30.30
CA SER A 713 27.84 -11.10 -31.56
C SER A 713 28.69 -12.36 -31.40
N ASP A 714 29.33 -12.56 -30.26
CA ASP A 714 30.26 -13.68 -30.01
C ASP A 714 30.04 -14.36 -28.63
N SER A 715 29.02 -13.94 -27.90
CA SER A 715 28.77 -14.41 -26.54
C SER A 715 27.30 -14.27 -26.14
N VAL A 716 26.89 -15.05 -25.14
CA VAL A 716 25.56 -14.99 -24.54
C VAL A 716 25.73 -14.57 -23.09
N ILE A 717 25.07 -13.48 -22.72
CA ILE A 717 25.07 -12.94 -21.37
C ILE A 717 23.87 -13.50 -20.63
N VAL A 718 24.12 -14.16 -19.50
CA VAL A 718 23.09 -14.81 -18.69
C VAL A 718 23.08 -14.21 -17.30
N THR A 719 21.94 -13.71 -16.85
CA THR A 719 21.71 -13.31 -15.46
C THR A 719 21.18 -14.48 -14.65
N THR A 720 21.49 -14.55 -13.35
CA THR A 720 21.01 -15.63 -12.47
C THR A 720 20.23 -15.11 -11.27
N ILE A 721 19.29 -15.93 -10.78
CA ILE A 721 18.49 -15.63 -9.59
C ILE A 721 19.33 -15.56 -8.29
N ARG A 722 20.59 -15.99 -8.34
CA ARG A 722 21.56 -15.85 -7.24
C ARG A 722 22.48 -14.64 -7.41
N GLY A 723 22.20 -13.76 -8.37
CA GLY A 723 22.88 -12.48 -8.48
C GLY A 723 24.20 -12.50 -9.24
N SER A 724 24.39 -13.42 -10.19
CA SER A 724 25.52 -13.37 -11.13
C SER A 724 25.09 -12.95 -12.53
N VAL A 725 26.03 -12.39 -13.28
CA VAL A 725 25.97 -12.18 -14.73
C VAL A 725 27.16 -12.87 -15.36
N GLU A 726 26.88 -13.82 -16.26
CA GLU A 726 27.87 -14.75 -16.80
C GLU A 726 27.89 -14.63 -18.32
N ALA A 727 29.07 -14.41 -18.90
CA ALA A 727 29.24 -14.42 -20.36
C ALA A 727 29.74 -15.78 -20.83
N ILE A 728 28.99 -16.39 -21.73
CA ILE A 728 29.30 -17.69 -22.34
C ILE A 728 29.64 -17.47 -23.81
N ASP A 729 30.72 -18.07 -24.29
CA ASP A 729 31.10 -18.03 -25.70
C ASP A 729 30.02 -18.66 -26.58
N SER A 730 29.54 -17.93 -27.60
CA SER A 730 28.41 -18.38 -28.43
C SER A 730 28.76 -19.59 -29.31
N ILE A 731 30.05 -19.82 -29.58
CA ILE A 731 30.54 -20.89 -30.45
C ILE A 731 30.88 -22.13 -29.63
N LYS A 732 31.70 -21.98 -28.59
CA LYS A 732 32.26 -23.08 -27.80
C LYS A 732 31.45 -23.43 -26.55
N GLY A 733 30.61 -22.53 -26.05
CA GLY A 733 29.94 -22.71 -24.76
C GLY A 733 30.88 -22.54 -23.56
N GLU A 734 32.07 -21.94 -23.73
CA GLU A 734 33.02 -21.73 -22.64
C GLU A 734 32.70 -20.46 -21.85
N HIS A 735 32.94 -20.48 -20.54
CA HIS A 735 32.81 -19.28 -19.70
C HIS A 735 33.90 -18.27 -20.06
N ARG A 736 33.51 -17.05 -20.42
CA ARG A 736 34.43 -15.93 -20.66
C ARG A 736 34.71 -15.15 -19.38
N TRP A 737 33.66 -14.72 -18.68
CA TRP A 737 33.77 -13.98 -17.43
C TRP A 737 32.48 -14.10 -16.60
N VAL A 738 32.58 -13.77 -15.31
CA VAL A 738 31.44 -13.72 -14.39
C VAL A 738 31.53 -12.48 -13.50
N TYR A 739 30.42 -11.76 -13.39
CA TYR A 739 30.21 -10.65 -12.48
C TYR A 739 29.20 -11.06 -11.38
N TYR A 740 29.43 -10.63 -10.14
CA TYR A 740 28.52 -10.89 -9.01
C TYR A 740 27.97 -9.57 -8.46
N ALA A 741 26.65 -9.41 -8.50
CA ALA A 741 25.94 -8.21 -8.06
C ALA A 741 25.68 -8.16 -6.55
N GLY A 742 25.76 -9.30 -5.83
CA GLY A 742 25.53 -9.37 -4.38
C GLY A 742 24.06 -9.53 -3.96
N ALA A 743 23.12 -9.34 -4.89
CA ALA A 743 21.69 -9.54 -4.69
C ALA A 743 21.06 -10.29 -5.89
N PRO A 744 19.90 -10.97 -5.72
CA PRO A 744 19.20 -11.64 -6.81
C PRO A 744 18.96 -10.72 -8.02
N ILE A 745 19.12 -11.26 -9.23
CA ILE A 745 18.81 -10.58 -10.48
C ILE A 745 17.68 -11.34 -11.18
N PHE A 746 16.54 -10.68 -11.39
CA PHE A 746 15.43 -11.20 -12.20
C PHE A 746 15.35 -10.56 -13.58
N SER A 747 16.04 -9.43 -13.77
CA SER A 747 16.03 -8.68 -15.01
C SER A 747 17.01 -9.27 -16.04
N SER A 748 16.82 -8.87 -17.30
CA SER A 748 17.84 -9.04 -18.34
C SER A 748 18.90 -7.94 -18.26
N VAL A 749 20.02 -8.13 -18.96
CA VAL A 749 21.03 -7.09 -19.20
C VAL A 749 20.59 -6.22 -20.37
N THR A 750 20.61 -4.91 -20.17
CA THR A 750 20.35 -3.94 -21.24
C THR A 750 21.66 -3.57 -21.92
N VAL A 751 21.81 -4.00 -23.17
CA VAL A 751 23.06 -3.90 -23.93
C VAL A 751 23.17 -2.54 -24.60
N VAL A 752 24.25 -1.82 -24.30
CA VAL A 752 24.63 -0.54 -24.92
C VAL A 752 26.14 -0.58 -25.13
N LEU A 753 26.55 -1.19 -26.24
CA LEU A 753 27.95 -1.55 -26.48
C LEU A 753 28.90 -0.33 -26.32
N PRO A 754 30.06 -0.51 -25.64
CA PRO A 754 30.63 -1.77 -25.15
C PRO A 754 30.11 -2.22 -23.76
N SER A 755 29.17 -1.48 -23.16
CA SER A 755 28.69 -1.70 -21.79
C SER A 755 27.31 -2.36 -21.74
N GLY A 756 26.92 -2.81 -20.56
CA GLY A 756 25.60 -3.34 -20.26
C GLY A 756 25.12 -2.87 -18.90
N TYR A 757 23.81 -2.69 -18.77
CA TYR A 757 23.16 -2.25 -17.54
C TYR A 757 22.38 -3.40 -16.91
N ILE A 758 22.59 -3.62 -15.62
CA ILE A 758 21.98 -4.69 -14.83
C ILE A 758 21.19 -4.06 -13.69
N SER A 759 20.03 -4.62 -13.36
CA SER A 759 19.20 -4.22 -12.23
C SER A 759 19.02 -5.39 -11.25
N SER A 760 19.15 -5.16 -9.95
CA SER A 760 18.97 -6.20 -8.93
C SER A 760 17.92 -5.84 -7.89
N VAL A 761 17.45 -6.86 -7.16
CA VAL A 761 16.31 -6.76 -6.22
C VAL A 761 16.56 -5.83 -5.05
N ASP A 762 17.81 -5.57 -4.69
CA ASP A 762 18.22 -4.60 -3.68
C ASP A 762 18.21 -3.14 -4.18
N GLY A 763 17.75 -2.90 -5.41
CA GLY A 763 17.65 -1.58 -6.02
C GLY A 763 18.94 -1.09 -6.69
N MET A 764 19.94 -1.96 -6.85
CA MET A 764 21.19 -1.59 -7.53
C MET A 764 21.02 -1.64 -9.06
N ILE A 765 21.54 -0.60 -9.72
CA ILE A 765 21.78 -0.53 -11.16
C ILE A 765 23.29 -0.50 -11.38
N ALA A 766 23.85 -1.46 -12.10
CA ALA A 766 25.28 -1.51 -12.43
C ALA A 766 25.49 -1.39 -13.93
N LYS A 767 26.46 -0.56 -14.32
CA LYS A 767 27.06 -0.54 -15.65
C LYS A 767 28.28 -1.44 -15.63
N ILE A 768 28.29 -2.48 -16.46
CA ILE A 768 29.40 -3.43 -16.60
C ILE A 768 29.92 -3.40 -18.03
N ARG A 769 31.21 -3.65 -18.25
CA ARG A 769 31.72 -3.89 -19.60
C ARG A 769 31.42 -5.31 -20.03
N LEU A 770 30.87 -5.46 -21.23
CA LEU A 770 30.43 -6.77 -21.72
C LEU A 770 31.57 -7.64 -22.28
N ASP A 771 32.75 -7.06 -22.50
CA ASP A 771 33.95 -7.76 -22.96
C ASP A 771 34.64 -8.57 -21.83
N ASN A 772 34.61 -8.07 -20.59
CA ASN A 772 35.34 -8.66 -19.45
C ASN A 772 34.56 -8.72 -18.13
N GLY A 773 33.32 -8.20 -18.08
CA GLY A 773 32.48 -8.22 -16.87
C GLY A 773 32.91 -7.24 -15.78
N ILE A 774 33.85 -6.34 -16.06
CA ILE A 774 34.30 -5.35 -15.08
C ILE A 774 33.19 -4.30 -14.88
N LYS A 775 32.84 -4.06 -13.62
CA LYS A 775 31.91 -2.99 -13.23
C LYS A 775 32.56 -1.62 -13.46
N GLU A 776 31.91 -0.77 -14.26
CA GLU A 776 32.33 0.60 -14.53
C GLU A 776 31.80 1.55 -13.46
N CYS A 777 30.50 1.53 -13.22
CA CYS A 777 29.84 2.30 -12.16
C CYS A 777 28.56 1.60 -11.70
N SER A 778 28.04 2.01 -10.55
CA SER A 778 26.76 1.51 -10.02
C SER A 778 26.08 2.56 -9.16
N VAL A 779 24.77 2.55 -9.13
CA VAL A 779 23.94 3.37 -8.25
C VAL A 779 22.91 2.48 -7.57
N ASN A 780 22.58 2.74 -6.32
CA ASN A 780 21.44 2.10 -5.67
C ASN A 780 20.29 3.12 -5.58
N VAL A 781 19.16 2.80 -6.19
CA VAL A 781 17.96 3.67 -6.20
C VAL A 781 17.06 3.48 -4.98
N GLY A 782 17.39 2.53 -4.08
CA GLY A 782 16.75 2.32 -2.78
C GLY A 782 15.39 1.61 -2.84
N GLU A 783 14.96 1.16 -4.02
CA GLU A 783 13.68 0.50 -4.23
C GLU A 783 13.88 -0.80 -5.06
N PRO A 784 13.20 -1.91 -4.73
CA PRO A 784 13.41 -3.18 -5.42
C PRO A 784 13.14 -3.11 -6.92
N MET A 785 14.01 -3.73 -7.71
CA MET A 785 13.90 -3.78 -9.17
C MET A 785 13.77 -5.22 -9.66
N PHE A 786 12.70 -5.49 -10.39
CA PHE A 786 12.48 -6.75 -11.11
C PHE A 786 12.57 -6.56 -12.63
N ALA A 787 12.35 -5.33 -13.10
CA ALA A 787 12.43 -4.95 -14.49
C ALA A 787 13.87 -4.58 -14.89
N SER A 788 14.25 -4.88 -16.13
CA SER A 788 15.47 -4.31 -16.73
C SER A 788 15.33 -2.80 -16.87
N ALA A 789 16.41 -2.07 -16.57
CA ALA A 789 16.55 -0.70 -17.03
C ALA A 789 16.46 -0.64 -18.57
N ALA A 790 15.95 0.43 -19.15
CA ALA A 790 15.96 0.66 -20.58
C ALA A 790 16.90 1.82 -20.92
N PHE A 791 17.44 1.84 -22.14
CA PHE A 791 18.30 2.93 -22.59
C PHE A 791 17.61 3.67 -23.73
N PHE A 792 17.36 4.97 -23.54
CA PHE A 792 16.67 5.82 -24.52
C PHE A 792 17.28 7.21 -24.53
N ASP A 793 17.62 7.72 -25.71
CA ASP A 793 18.05 9.12 -25.92
C ASP A 793 19.15 9.53 -24.91
N ASP A 794 20.20 8.72 -24.76
CA ASP A 794 21.33 8.88 -23.82
C ASP A 794 20.99 8.80 -22.32
N HIS A 795 19.77 8.35 -22.00
CA HIS A 795 19.30 8.14 -20.64
C HIS A 795 19.08 6.67 -20.31
N VAL A 796 19.47 6.28 -19.11
CA VAL A 796 19.08 5.01 -18.49
C VAL A 796 17.75 5.26 -17.76
N ILE A 797 16.68 4.59 -18.19
CA ILE A 797 15.36 4.65 -17.58
C ILE A 797 15.10 3.37 -16.79
N ALA A 798 14.96 3.49 -15.49
CA ALA A 798 14.74 2.38 -14.57
C ALA A 798 13.38 2.51 -13.87
N VAL A 799 12.68 1.39 -13.67
CA VAL A 799 11.42 1.37 -12.90
C VAL A 799 11.50 0.39 -11.75
N THR A 800 10.73 0.65 -10.70
CA THR A 800 10.81 -0.08 -9.44
C THR A 800 9.46 -0.70 -9.07
N GLU A 801 9.53 -1.73 -8.23
CA GLU A 801 8.36 -2.39 -7.66
C GLU A 801 7.51 -1.41 -6.83
N ARG A 802 8.09 -0.33 -6.30
CA ARG A 802 7.37 0.70 -5.55
C ARG A 802 6.75 1.80 -6.41
N GLY A 803 6.73 1.63 -7.74
CA GLY A 803 6.05 2.56 -8.63
C GLY A 803 6.86 3.81 -8.96
N SER A 804 8.19 3.79 -8.80
CA SER A 804 9.05 4.89 -9.21
C SER A 804 9.66 4.64 -10.59
N LEU A 805 9.90 5.71 -11.33
CA LEU A 805 10.69 5.75 -12.56
C LEU A 805 11.87 6.70 -12.38
N PHE A 806 13.07 6.19 -12.55
CA PHE A 806 14.32 6.93 -12.50
C PHE A 806 14.81 7.18 -13.92
N SER A 807 15.16 8.44 -14.22
CA SER A 807 15.94 8.80 -15.40
C SER A 807 17.35 9.12 -14.94
N LEU A 808 18.32 8.41 -15.47
CA LEU A 808 19.74 8.55 -15.15
C LEU A 808 20.53 8.86 -16.43
N ASP A 809 21.73 9.41 -16.29
CA ASP A 809 22.68 9.50 -17.39
C ASP A 809 23.51 8.22 -17.54
N GLU A 810 24.40 8.19 -18.54
CA GLU A 810 25.31 7.06 -18.79
C GLU A 810 26.31 6.76 -17.66
N LYS A 811 26.51 7.71 -16.73
CA LYS A 811 27.35 7.54 -15.54
C LYS A 811 26.53 7.06 -14.34
N LEU A 812 25.25 6.76 -14.55
CA LEU A 812 24.28 6.36 -13.52
C LEU A 812 24.02 7.44 -12.47
N ARG A 813 24.19 8.71 -12.83
CA ARG A 813 23.74 9.83 -12.00
C ARG A 813 22.24 10.03 -12.20
N VAL A 814 21.47 10.06 -11.11
CA VAL A 814 20.03 10.28 -11.16
C VAL A 814 19.76 11.71 -11.62
N LEU A 815 19.08 11.87 -12.75
CA LEU A 815 18.70 13.17 -13.30
C LEU A 815 17.30 13.58 -12.86
N ARG A 816 16.36 12.64 -12.85
CA ARG A 816 14.96 12.84 -12.42
C ARG A 816 14.40 11.57 -11.81
N CYS A 817 13.47 11.74 -10.88
CA CYS A 817 12.69 10.63 -10.33
C CYS A 817 11.19 11.00 -10.38
N PHE A 818 10.38 10.09 -10.90
CA PHE A 818 8.93 10.22 -11.00
C PHE A 818 8.27 9.12 -10.18
N ARG A 819 7.35 9.47 -9.28
CA ARG A 819 6.65 8.50 -8.43
C ARG A 819 5.19 8.39 -8.82
N PHE A 820 4.72 7.17 -9.09
CA PHE A 820 3.35 6.88 -9.49
C PHE A 820 2.64 6.17 -8.33
N THR A 821 1.87 6.93 -7.54
CA THR A 821 1.23 6.41 -6.32
C THR A 821 0.27 5.27 -6.65
N GLY A 822 0.38 4.14 -5.94
CA GLY A 822 -0.47 2.96 -6.15
C GLY A 822 -0.10 2.09 -7.35
N CYS A 823 1.02 2.36 -8.02
CA CYS A 823 1.59 1.47 -9.03
C CYS A 823 2.76 0.66 -8.48
N SER A 824 2.93 -0.55 -9.02
CA SER A 824 4.11 -1.40 -8.86
C SER A 824 4.57 -1.83 -10.25
N PHE A 825 5.82 -1.54 -10.64
CA PHE A 825 6.34 -1.82 -11.97
C PHE A 825 7.36 -2.96 -11.93
N ILE A 826 6.98 -4.11 -12.51
CA ILE A 826 7.82 -5.31 -12.59
C ILE A 826 8.22 -5.67 -14.02
N VAL A 827 7.76 -4.87 -14.99
CA VAL A 827 8.01 -5.03 -16.43
C VAL A 827 8.84 -3.83 -16.93
N PRO A 828 9.83 -4.02 -17.83
CA PRO A 828 10.64 -2.92 -18.35
C PRO A 828 9.82 -1.81 -19.02
N PRO A 829 10.20 -0.54 -18.84
CA PRO A 829 9.58 0.58 -19.55
C PRO A 829 9.74 0.39 -21.07
N GLN A 830 8.71 0.75 -21.83
CA GLN A 830 8.71 0.64 -23.28
C GLN A 830 8.61 2.02 -23.92
N ARG A 831 9.50 2.34 -24.87
CA ARG A 831 9.39 3.57 -25.64
C ARG A 831 8.25 3.46 -26.64
N PHE A 832 7.30 4.38 -26.56
CA PHE A 832 6.16 4.42 -27.46
C PHE A 832 6.33 5.49 -28.55
N ALA A 833 6.89 6.65 -28.19
CA ALA A 833 7.29 7.73 -29.08
C ALA A 833 8.51 8.47 -28.49
N PRO A 834 9.15 9.42 -29.18
CA PRO A 834 10.21 10.26 -28.60
C PRO A 834 9.74 10.92 -27.30
N SER A 835 10.51 10.74 -26.22
CA SER A 835 10.18 11.22 -24.86
C SER A 835 8.85 10.72 -24.25
N VAL A 836 8.19 9.71 -24.86
CA VAL A 836 6.95 9.11 -24.36
C VAL A 836 7.16 7.62 -24.06
N PHE A 837 6.90 7.26 -22.81
CA PHE A 837 7.06 5.91 -22.29
C PHE A 837 5.71 5.28 -21.95
N VAL A 838 5.65 3.97 -22.11
CA VAL A 838 4.56 3.12 -21.66
C VAL A 838 5.09 2.22 -20.57
N LEU A 839 4.46 2.30 -19.41
CA LEU A 839 4.70 1.47 -18.24
C LEU A 839 3.46 0.63 -17.98
N VAL A 840 3.65 -0.56 -17.42
CA VAL A 840 2.53 -1.42 -17.04
C VAL A 840 2.73 -1.82 -15.60
N SER A 841 1.78 -1.45 -14.75
CA SER A 841 1.78 -1.86 -13.36
C SER A 841 1.37 -3.33 -13.24
N SER A 842 1.96 -4.04 -12.29
CA SER A 842 1.56 -5.37 -11.82
C SER A 842 0.08 -5.45 -11.42
N SER A 843 -0.60 -4.31 -11.17
CA SER A 843 -2.05 -4.23 -10.92
C SER A 843 -2.91 -4.14 -12.19
N GLY A 844 -2.31 -4.22 -13.39
CA GLY A 844 -3.02 -4.15 -14.66
C GLY A 844 -3.32 -2.72 -15.15
N ILE A 845 -2.56 -1.73 -14.66
CA ILE A 845 -2.68 -0.32 -15.08
C ILE A 845 -1.60 -0.02 -16.12
N LEU A 846 -2.02 0.36 -17.34
CA LEU A 846 -1.17 0.99 -18.33
C LEU A 846 -0.95 2.45 -17.93
N VAL A 847 0.30 2.89 -17.85
CA VAL A 847 0.67 4.29 -17.63
C VAL A 847 1.42 4.78 -18.85
N VAL A 848 0.95 5.89 -19.43
CA VAL A 848 1.60 6.59 -20.54
C VAL A 848 2.13 7.90 -20.01
N PHE A 849 3.42 8.10 -20.17
CA PHE A 849 4.16 9.18 -19.53
C PHE A 849 4.99 9.95 -20.56
N SER A 850 4.78 11.27 -20.64
CA SER A 850 5.66 12.20 -21.38
C SER A 850 6.68 12.83 -20.43
N GLN A 851 7.96 12.59 -20.67
CA GLN A 851 9.05 13.13 -19.84
C GLN A 851 9.22 14.65 -19.99
N ASN A 852 8.83 15.21 -21.14
CA ASN A 852 9.00 16.64 -21.41
C ASN A 852 7.88 17.47 -20.80
N ASP A 853 6.63 17.03 -20.98
CA ASP A 853 5.45 17.77 -20.51
C ASP A 853 5.07 17.40 -19.08
N ASN A 854 5.69 16.34 -18.53
CA ASN A 854 5.28 15.69 -17.29
C ASN A 854 3.79 15.34 -17.28
N ASP A 855 3.25 14.98 -18.44
CA ASP A 855 1.86 14.57 -18.58
C ASP A 855 1.77 13.05 -18.45
N VAL A 856 0.74 12.60 -17.75
CA VAL A 856 0.52 11.20 -17.42
C VAL A 856 -0.92 10.85 -17.67
N GLN A 857 -1.13 9.82 -18.47
CA GLN A 857 -2.41 9.16 -18.59
C GLN A 857 -2.29 7.73 -18.10
N SER A 858 -3.36 7.20 -17.51
CA SER A 858 -3.41 5.81 -17.14
C SER A 858 -4.72 5.15 -17.53
N PHE A 859 -4.66 3.88 -17.90
CA PHE A 859 -5.79 3.08 -18.38
C PHE A 859 -5.76 1.70 -17.73
N ARG A 860 -6.91 1.19 -17.32
CA ARG A 860 -7.00 -0.19 -16.82
C ARG A 860 -7.04 -1.19 -17.99
N LEU A 861 -6.21 -2.22 -17.98
CA LEU A 861 -6.13 -3.26 -19.02
C LEU A 861 -6.79 -4.59 -18.63
N GLY A 862 -7.58 -4.60 -17.55
CA GLY A 862 -8.30 -5.77 -17.04
C GLY A 862 -8.42 -5.74 -15.52
N ASN A 863 -8.94 -6.83 -14.94
CA ASN A 863 -9.11 -6.95 -13.49
C ASN A 863 -7.98 -7.75 -12.83
N GLY A 864 -7.20 -8.50 -13.62
CA GLY A 864 -6.04 -9.25 -13.16
C GLY A 864 -4.73 -8.50 -13.33
N SER A 865 -3.73 -8.93 -12.57
CA SER A 865 -2.34 -8.49 -12.69
C SER A 865 -1.75 -8.74 -14.08
N ILE A 866 -0.79 -7.91 -14.49
CA ILE A 866 -0.02 -8.09 -15.73
C ILE A 866 1.47 -8.23 -15.38
N PHE A 867 2.03 -9.38 -15.73
CA PHE A 867 3.44 -9.74 -15.49
C PHE A 867 4.24 -9.81 -16.82
N SER A 868 3.56 -9.65 -17.95
CA SER A 868 4.12 -9.68 -19.30
C SER A 868 4.25 -8.27 -19.90
N ARG A 869 5.05 -8.11 -20.95
CA ARG A 869 5.08 -6.86 -21.73
C ARG A 869 3.78 -6.71 -22.52
N VAL A 870 3.25 -5.50 -22.56
CA VAL A 870 2.22 -5.14 -23.55
C VAL A 870 2.87 -5.00 -24.93
N LEU A 871 2.15 -5.38 -25.97
CA LEU A 871 2.62 -5.34 -27.36
C LEU A 871 1.77 -4.37 -28.18
N PHE A 872 2.36 -3.79 -29.21
CA PHE A 872 1.68 -2.91 -30.15
C PHE A 872 1.73 -3.55 -31.54
N SER A 873 0.63 -3.52 -32.29
CA SER A 873 0.64 -3.84 -33.73
C SER A 873 1.61 -2.92 -34.49
N ASP A 874 2.12 -3.31 -35.66
CA ASP A 874 3.11 -2.48 -36.38
C ASP A 874 2.57 -1.09 -36.75
N GLU A 875 1.29 -1.00 -37.11
CA GLU A 875 0.60 0.27 -37.40
C GLU A 875 0.24 1.08 -36.13
N LYS A 876 0.58 0.58 -34.94
CA LYS A 876 0.17 1.13 -33.63
C LYS A 876 -1.32 1.45 -33.57
N ARG A 877 -2.14 0.56 -34.13
CA ARG A 877 -3.60 0.65 -34.05
C ARG A 877 -4.17 -0.16 -32.90
N TYR A 878 -3.46 -1.21 -32.50
CA TYR A 878 -3.87 -2.14 -31.46
C TYR A 878 -2.82 -2.27 -30.36
N LEU A 879 -3.30 -2.37 -29.13
CA LEU A 879 -2.55 -2.68 -27.92
C LEU A 879 -2.97 -4.08 -27.45
N LEU A 880 -2.01 -4.96 -27.18
CA LEU A 880 -2.24 -6.35 -26.79
C LEU A 880 -1.68 -6.59 -25.39
N ALA A 881 -2.45 -7.27 -24.53
CA ALA A 881 -2.06 -7.59 -23.16
C ALA A 881 -2.52 -8.99 -22.77
N GLY A 882 -1.63 -9.74 -22.12
CA GLY A 882 -1.95 -11.00 -21.45
C GLY A 882 -2.05 -10.78 -19.95
N ASN A 883 -3.17 -11.16 -19.34
CA ASN A 883 -3.45 -10.88 -17.94
C ASN A 883 -3.53 -12.16 -17.10
N ARG A 884 -3.34 -12.01 -15.79
CA ARG A 884 -3.58 -13.06 -14.79
C ARG A 884 -5.05 -13.30 -14.46
N ASP A 885 -5.98 -12.57 -15.09
CA ASP A 885 -7.41 -12.88 -15.03
C ASP A 885 -7.85 -13.86 -16.13
N ASP A 886 -6.89 -14.58 -16.73
CA ASP A 886 -7.07 -15.65 -17.72
C ASP A 886 -7.43 -15.17 -19.14
N TRP A 887 -7.32 -13.87 -19.43
CA TRP A 887 -7.67 -13.32 -20.75
C TRP A 887 -6.47 -12.70 -21.48
N LEU A 888 -6.35 -13.05 -22.77
CA LEU A 888 -5.61 -12.31 -23.78
C LEU A 888 -6.53 -11.25 -24.40
N ARG A 889 -6.15 -9.97 -24.34
CA ARG A 889 -6.98 -8.87 -24.86
C ARG A 889 -6.27 -8.08 -25.94
N CYS A 890 -7.04 -7.68 -26.93
CA CYS A 890 -6.66 -6.69 -27.92
C CYS A 890 -7.53 -5.46 -27.75
N PHE A 891 -6.91 -4.30 -27.62
CA PHE A 891 -7.54 -3.02 -27.45
C PHE A 891 -7.28 -2.16 -28.67
N GLU A 892 -8.26 -1.36 -29.09
CA GLU A 892 -7.98 -0.21 -29.95
C GLU A 892 -7.20 0.84 -29.14
N ILE A 893 -6.17 1.45 -29.72
CA ILE A 893 -5.37 2.46 -29.00
C ILE A 893 -6.29 3.60 -28.53
N PRO A 894 -6.32 3.93 -27.23
CA PRO A 894 -7.09 5.04 -26.69
C PRO A 894 -6.76 6.37 -27.37
N ALA A 895 -7.76 7.23 -27.57
CA ALA A 895 -7.57 8.59 -28.11
C ALA A 895 -6.51 9.39 -27.32
N GLY A 896 -6.40 9.14 -26.01
CA GLY A 896 -5.37 9.73 -25.16
C GLY A 896 -3.93 9.28 -25.47
N LEU A 897 -3.70 8.04 -25.90
CA LEU A 897 -2.39 7.63 -26.44
C LEU A 897 -2.09 8.31 -27.76
N LEU A 898 -3.10 8.49 -28.63
CA LEU A 898 -2.94 9.19 -29.91
C LEU A 898 -2.52 10.66 -29.71
N TYR A 899 -2.98 11.33 -28.66
CA TYR A 899 -2.50 12.67 -28.28
C TYR A 899 -0.98 12.71 -28.06
N PHE A 900 -0.43 11.72 -27.36
CA PHE A 900 1.03 11.62 -27.16
C PHE A 900 1.80 11.26 -28.43
N ILE A 901 1.19 10.51 -29.36
CA ILE A 901 1.78 10.29 -30.71
C ILE A 901 1.91 11.64 -31.43
N VAL A 902 0.86 12.46 -31.40
CA VAL A 902 0.86 13.79 -32.06
C VAL A 902 1.88 14.73 -31.40
N LEU A 903 1.93 14.81 -30.06
CA LEU A 903 2.94 15.59 -29.35
C LEU A 903 4.36 15.14 -29.69
N GLY A 904 4.63 13.83 -29.64
CA GLY A 904 5.95 13.26 -29.97
C GLY A 904 6.40 13.60 -31.39
N ILE A 905 5.46 13.61 -32.36
CA ILE A 905 5.73 14.04 -33.74
C ILE A 905 6.00 15.54 -33.81
N VAL A 906 5.19 16.38 -33.14
CA VAL A 906 5.37 17.84 -33.12
C VAL A 906 6.71 18.24 -32.50
N PHE A 907 7.15 17.56 -31.43
CA PHE A 907 8.46 17.80 -30.83
C PHE A 907 9.62 17.33 -31.72
N SER A 908 9.48 16.17 -32.38
CA SER A 908 10.46 15.68 -33.35
C SER A 908 10.62 16.62 -34.57
N LEU A 909 9.54 17.29 -34.98
CA LEU A 909 9.57 18.31 -36.04
C LEU A 909 10.15 19.66 -35.57
N LYS A 910 10.18 19.93 -34.26
CA LYS A 910 10.68 21.18 -33.67
C LYS A 910 12.20 21.32 -33.76
N GLU A 911 12.92 20.21 -33.97
CA GLU A 911 14.36 20.22 -34.25
C GLU A 911 14.71 20.68 -35.67
N GLN A 912 13.70 20.91 -36.55
CA GLN A 912 13.88 21.59 -37.82
C GLN A 912 13.43 23.06 -37.71
N SER A 913 14.35 23.97 -37.97
CA SER A 913 14.44 25.34 -37.41
C SER A 913 13.51 26.42 -37.97
N GLU A 914 12.23 26.12 -38.30
CA GLU A 914 11.32 27.14 -38.85
C GLU A 914 9.87 27.10 -38.32
N PHE A 915 9.61 26.98 -37.01
CA PHE A 915 8.24 27.14 -36.49
C PHE A 915 8.16 27.83 -35.11
N SER A 916 8.45 29.14 -35.07
CA SER A 916 8.33 29.95 -33.83
C SER A 916 6.89 30.38 -33.51
N ILE A 917 6.00 30.44 -34.50
CA ILE A 917 4.61 30.94 -34.33
C ILE A 917 3.72 29.93 -33.57
N PHE A 918 3.94 28.63 -33.72
CA PHE A 918 3.12 27.59 -33.07
C PHE A 918 3.31 27.55 -31.54
N SER A 919 4.50 27.91 -31.07
CA SER A 919 4.85 27.96 -29.64
C SER A 919 4.17 29.15 -28.92
N LEU A 920 3.91 30.25 -29.64
CA LEU A 920 3.26 31.45 -29.08
C LEU A 920 1.73 31.30 -28.94
N LEU A 921 1.10 30.45 -29.75
CA LEU A 921 -0.35 30.21 -29.73
C LEU A 921 -0.81 29.24 -28.63
N LEU A 922 0.06 28.32 -28.19
CA LEU A 922 -0.19 27.44 -27.04
C LEU A 922 -0.06 28.15 -25.68
N ALA A 923 0.61 29.30 -25.64
CA ALA A 923 0.82 30.08 -24.42
C ALA A 923 -0.34 31.04 -24.07
N HIS A 924 -1.35 31.20 -24.94
CA HIS A 924 -2.48 32.12 -24.71
C HIS A 924 -3.84 31.39 -24.69
N GLU A 925 -4.63 31.63 -23.64
CA GLU A 925 -5.91 30.99 -23.27
C GLU A 925 -7.09 31.17 -24.26
N ARG A 926 -6.94 30.97 -25.56
CA ARG A 926 -8.07 30.99 -26.52
C ARG A 926 -8.01 29.83 -27.52
N ARG A 927 -8.46 28.65 -27.07
CA ARG A 927 -8.57 27.40 -27.85
C ARG A 927 -9.38 27.51 -29.15
N GLU A 928 -10.30 28.47 -29.26
CA GLU A 928 -11.14 28.66 -30.46
C GLU A 928 -10.39 29.23 -31.67
N LYS A 929 -9.33 30.03 -31.47
CA LYS A 929 -8.57 30.63 -32.60
C LYS A 929 -7.59 29.66 -33.25
N ALA A 930 -7.14 28.64 -32.52
CA ALA A 930 -6.30 27.57 -33.06
C ALA A 930 -7.02 26.76 -34.15
N VAL A 931 -8.35 26.59 -34.03
CA VAL A 931 -9.19 25.86 -35.00
C VAL A 931 -9.32 26.61 -36.33
N CYS A 932 -9.45 27.94 -36.30
CA CYS A 932 -9.44 28.76 -37.52
C CYS A 932 -8.06 28.75 -38.21
N PHE A 933 -6.98 28.72 -37.44
CA PHE A 933 -5.62 28.72 -37.99
C PHE A 933 -5.24 27.36 -38.61
N VAL A 934 -5.66 26.22 -38.03
CA VAL A 934 -5.45 24.89 -38.64
C VAL A 934 -6.22 24.76 -39.96
N LYS A 935 -7.44 25.33 -40.05
CA LYS A 935 -8.17 25.41 -41.33
C LYS A 935 -7.45 26.28 -42.37
N LEU A 936 -6.90 27.44 -41.97
CA LEU A 936 -6.13 28.32 -42.85
C LEU A 936 -4.78 27.72 -43.26
N PHE A 937 -4.11 26.98 -42.37
CA PHE A 937 -2.81 26.34 -42.60
C PHE A 937 -2.90 25.18 -43.60
N VAL A 938 -3.96 24.37 -43.52
CA VAL A 938 -4.22 23.29 -44.50
C VAL A 938 -4.54 23.86 -45.89
N PHE A 939 -5.21 25.00 -45.99
CA PHE A 939 -5.49 25.69 -47.27
C PHE A 939 -4.27 26.44 -47.83
N SER A 940 -3.46 27.07 -46.98
CA SER A 940 -2.22 27.76 -47.35
C SER A 940 -1.16 26.79 -47.86
N TRP A 941 -0.99 25.65 -47.18
CA TRP A 941 -0.01 24.63 -47.55
C TRP A 941 -0.35 23.94 -48.88
N SER A 942 -1.64 23.88 -49.24
CA SER A 942 -2.07 23.37 -50.56
C SER A 942 -1.80 24.36 -51.71
N ALA A 943 -1.67 25.66 -51.44
CA ALA A 943 -1.47 26.70 -52.44
C ALA A 943 0.02 26.93 -52.77
N GLU A 944 0.93 26.76 -51.82
CA GLU A 944 2.38 26.85 -52.06
C GLU A 944 2.95 25.62 -52.80
N LEU A 945 2.40 24.43 -52.56
CA LEU A 945 2.87 23.18 -53.19
C LEU A 945 2.45 23.05 -54.67
N THR A 946 1.49 23.84 -55.14
CA THR A 946 1.10 23.88 -56.56
C THR A 946 1.98 24.81 -57.41
N ALA A 947 2.81 25.66 -56.79
CA ALA A 947 3.70 26.58 -57.51
C ALA A 947 5.06 25.98 -57.90
N ASN A 948 5.50 24.89 -57.26
CA ASN A 948 6.88 24.37 -57.38
C ASN A 948 7.03 23.05 -58.17
N GLY A 949 5.99 22.55 -58.83
CA GLY A 949 6.14 21.56 -59.90
C GLY A 949 6.73 20.18 -59.53
N GLU A 950 6.69 19.75 -58.26
CA GLU A 950 7.13 18.40 -57.87
C GLU A 950 5.98 17.40 -57.70
N SER A 951 6.26 16.14 -58.06
CA SER A 951 5.30 15.05 -58.27
C SER A 951 4.51 14.60 -57.02
N PHE A 952 3.24 14.32 -57.24
CA PHE A 952 2.11 14.47 -56.30
C PHE A 952 1.84 13.34 -55.26
N LEU A 953 2.65 12.29 -55.10
CA LEU A 953 2.10 11.02 -54.53
C LEU A 953 2.74 10.36 -53.28
N PRO A 954 4.02 10.52 -52.91
CA PRO A 954 4.55 9.77 -51.75
C PRO A 954 4.35 10.44 -50.37
N GLY A 955 4.19 11.77 -50.31
CA GLY A 955 4.15 12.51 -49.03
C GLY A 955 2.76 12.58 -48.37
N ILE A 956 1.70 12.64 -49.16
CA ILE A 956 0.32 12.82 -48.65
C ILE A 956 -0.19 11.56 -47.93
N TYR A 957 0.17 10.36 -48.39
CA TYR A 957 -0.27 9.10 -47.77
C TYR A 957 0.29 8.85 -46.36
N ARG A 958 1.43 9.45 -46.00
CA ARG A 958 2.02 9.30 -44.66
C ARG A 958 1.31 10.12 -43.58
N HIS A 959 0.61 11.19 -43.95
CA HIS A 959 0.05 12.16 -42.99
C HIS A 959 -1.47 12.35 -43.09
N PHE A 960 -2.13 11.75 -44.10
CA PHE A 960 -3.60 11.73 -44.23
C PHE A 960 -4.34 11.13 -43.01
N PRO A 961 -3.84 10.05 -42.36
CA PRO A 961 -4.47 9.52 -41.14
C PRO A 961 -4.40 10.54 -39.98
N LEU A 962 -3.32 11.32 -39.89
CA LEU A 962 -3.09 12.32 -38.84
C LEU A 962 -4.11 13.47 -38.90
N VAL A 963 -4.48 13.92 -40.10
CA VAL A 963 -5.49 14.98 -40.28
C VAL A 963 -6.88 14.50 -39.86
N LEU A 964 -7.24 13.25 -40.14
CA LEU A 964 -8.49 12.63 -39.69
C LEU A 964 -8.52 12.42 -38.16
N ILE A 965 -7.40 12.05 -37.55
CA ILE A 965 -7.26 11.92 -36.10
C ILE A 965 -7.43 13.27 -35.41
N ILE A 966 -6.82 14.34 -35.93
CA ILE A 966 -6.99 15.70 -35.39
C ILE A 966 -8.45 16.16 -35.52
N PHE A 967 -9.13 15.83 -36.63
CA PHE A 967 -10.55 16.14 -36.82
C PHE A 967 -11.45 15.38 -35.82
N TYR A 968 -11.08 14.14 -35.46
CA TYR A 968 -11.78 13.31 -34.48
C TYR A 968 -11.53 13.79 -33.03
N LEU A 969 -10.32 14.23 -32.71
CA LEU A 969 -9.92 14.74 -31.39
C LEU A 969 -10.65 16.04 -30.98
N VAL A 970 -10.98 16.90 -31.94
CA VAL A 970 -11.76 18.12 -31.69
C VAL A 970 -13.22 17.78 -31.32
N GLN A 971 -13.75 16.64 -31.77
CA GLN A 971 -15.12 16.21 -31.42
C GLN A 971 -15.23 15.56 -30.03
N ASP A 972 -14.20 14.87 -29.54
CA ASP A 972 -14.28 14.10 -28.29
C ASP A 972 -13.88 14.91 -27.04
N SER A 973 -13.05 15.96 -27.19
CA SER A 973 -12.69 16.90 -26.12
C SER A 973 -13.83 17.78 -25.60
N MET A 974 -15.02 17.70 -26.21
CA MET A 974 -16.22 18.43 -25.78
C MET A 974 -17.06 17.70 -24.70
N ARG A 975 -16.59 16.58 -24.14
CA ARG A 975 -17.38 15.74 -23.20
C ARG A 975 -17.03 15.83 -21.71
N SER A 976 -16.12 16.69 -21.27
CA SER A 976 -15.86 16.91 -19.83
C SER A 976 -16.91 17.85 -19.22
N PHE A 977 -17.46 17.50 -18.06
CA PHE A 977 -18.44 18.35 -17.35
C PHE A 977 -17.76 19.61 -16.77
N ASP A 978 -17.89 20.73 -17.46
CA ASP A 978 -17.47 22.05 -17.00
C ASP A 978 -18.62 22.72 -16.23
N GLN A 979 -18.44 22.88 -14.92
CA GLN A 979 -19.43 23.50 -14.03
C GLN A 979 -19.76 24.94 -14.43
N ALA A 980 -18.77 25.73 -14.83
CA ALA A 980 -18.99 27.14 -15.19
C ALA A 980 -19.78 27.27 -16.49
N GLN A 981 -19.50 26.41 -17.47
CA GLN A 981 -20.27 26.35 -18.71
C GLN A 981 -21.70 25.82 -18.46
N PHE A 982 -21.85 24.80 -17.61
CA PHE A 982 -23.14 24.26 -17.22
C PHE A 982 -24.03 25.32 -16.54
N ASP A 983 -23.49 26.06 -15.57
CA ASP A 983 -24.22 27.09 -14.85
C ASP A 983 -24.61 28.25 -15.77
N LYS A 984 -23.74 28.61 -16.73
CA LYS A 984 -24.03 29.63 -17.73
C LYS A 984 -25.23 29.24 -18.60
N GLU A 985 -25.22 28.05 -19.20
CA GLU A 985 -26.31 27.61 -20.10
C GLU A 985 -27.61 27.31 -19.33
N THR A 986 -27.53 26.98 -18.03
CA THR A 986 -28.69 26.64 -17.18
C THR A 986 -29.18 27.78 -16.28
N SER A 987 -28.59 28.97 -16.37
CA SER A 987 -29.00 30.18 -15.64
C SER A 987 -30.36 30.77 -16.08
N ARG A 988 -31.04 30.13 -17.03
CA ARG A 988 -32.30 30.58 -17.60
C ARG A 988 -33.45 30.38 -16.62
N ASN A 989 -34.20 31.46 -16.34
CA ASN A 989 -35.43 31.39 -15.57
C ASN A 989 -36.64 31.21 -16.49
N PHE A 990 -37.57 30.37 -16.06
CA PHE A 990 -38.81 30.06 -16.77
C PHE A 990 -39.99 30.63 -15.98
N ASP A 991 -40.75 31.56 -16.57
CA ASP A 991 -41.98 32.08 -15.96
C ASP A 991 -43.15 31.12 -16.25
N SER A 992 -43.66 30.48 -15.21
CA SER A 992 -44.76 29.52 -15.30
C SER A 992 -46.04 30.12 -15.89
N LYS A 993 -46.31 31.43 -15.75
CA LYS A 993 -47.51 32.07 -16.32
C LYS A 993 -47.40 32.28 -17.82
N GLU A 994 -46.22 32.65 -18.30
CA GLU A 994 -45.94 32.82 -19.72
C GLU A 994 -46.02 31.47 -20.43
N ILE A 995 -45.40 30.43 -19.87
CA ILE A 995 -45.41 29.07 -20.44
C ILE A 995 -46.83 28.52 -20.50
N ALA A 996 -47.62 28.67 -19.44
CA ALA A 996 -49.02 28.23 -19.42
C ALA A 996 -49.86 28.89 -20.53
N SER A 997 -49.58 30.16 -20.85
CA SER A 997 -50.28 30.86 -21.94
C SER A 997 -49.88 30.33 -23.33
N VAL A 998 -48.63 29.90 -23.50
CA VAL A 998 -48.12 29.30 -24.75
C VAL A 998 -48.63 27.87 -24.91
N THR A 999 -48.65 27.06 -23.84
CA THR A 999 -49.05 25.66 -23.90
C THR A 999 -50.54 25.46 -24.15
N ALA A 1000 -51.39 26.37 -23.68
CA ALA A 1000 -52.84 26.36 -23.97
C ALA A 1000 -53.16 26.45 -25.47
N ARG A 1001 -52.27 27.04 -26.29
CA ARG A 1001 -52.42 27.07 -27.76
C ARG A 1001 -52.36 25.67 -28.37
N TYR A 1002 -51.47 24.81 -27.86
CA TYR A 1002 -51.27 23.47 -28.42
C TYR A 1002 -52.46 22.54 -28.14
N GLU A 1003 -53.14 22.72 -27.00
CA GLU A 1003 -54.38 22.00 -26.70
C GLU A 1003 -55.50 22.39 -27.68
N LYS A 1004 -55.57 23.67 -28.05
CA LYS A 1004 -56.52 24.16 -29.05
C LYS A 1004 -56.21 23.61 -30.44
N GLU A 1005 -54.95 23.64 -30.86
CA GLU A 1005 -54.49 23.11 -32.15
C GLU A 1005 -54.70 21.59 -32.26
N ALA A 1006 -54.53 20.86 -31.14
CA ALA A 1006 -54.84 19.44 -31.07
C ALA A 1006 -56.33 19.14 -31.34
N GLY A 1007 -57.23 20.06 -30.94
CA GLY A 1007 -58.66 19.96 -31.22
C GLY A 1007 -59.00 19.94 -32.71
N ASP A 1008 -58.24 20.66 -33.53
CA ASP A 1008 -58.39 20.65 -34.99
C ASP A 1008 -57.73 19.41 -35.62
N LEU A 1009 -56.63 18.92 -35.05
CA LEU A 1009 -55.93 17.74 -35.56
C LEU A 1009 -56.68 16.43 -35.26
N VAL A 1010 -57.37 16.33 -34.13
CA VAL A 1010 -58.04 15.07 -33.71
C VAL A 1010 -59.19 14.67 -34.63
N THR A 1011 -59.74 15.59 -35.43
CA THR A 1011 -60.76 15.27 -36.43
C THR A 1011 -60.18 14.56 -37.67
N HIS A 1012 -58.86 14.53 -37.83
CA HIS A 1012 -58.17 13.94 -38.98
C HIS A 1012 -57.66 12.52 -38.66
N LYS A 1013 -58.32 11.48 -39.20
CA LYS A 1013 -57.97 10.08 -38.93
C LYS A 1013 -56.52 9.70 -39.28
N GLU A 1014 -55.93 10.32 -40.30
CA GLU A 1014 -54.52 10.08 -40.66
C GLU A 1014 -53.55 10.56 -39.57
N GLU A 1015 -53.86 11.66 -38.87
CA GLU A 1015 -53.04 12.13 -37.76
C GLU A 1015 -53.13 11.18 -36.56
N ILE A 1016 -54.33 10.65 -36.28
CA ILE A 1016 -54.50 9.61 -35.25
C ILE A 1016 -53.74 8.32 -35.63
N ARG A 1017 -53.73 7.96 -36.92
CA ARG A 1017 -52.98 6.79 -37.40
C ARG A 1017 -51.47 6.97 -37.20
N LYS A 1018 -50.93 8.16 -37.49
CA LYS A 1018 -49.52 8.49 -37.24
C LYS A 1018 -49.15 8.39 -35.76
N LEU A 1019 -50.04 8.78 -34.84
CA LEU A 1019 -49.80 8.66 -33.39
C LEU A 1019 -49.44 7.23 -32.98
N VAL A 1020 -50.08 6.21 -33.57
CA VAL A 1020 -49.80 4.80 -33.27
C VAL A 1020 -48.32 4.48 -33.51
N GLY A 1021 -47.70 5.04 -34.55
CA GLY A 1021 -46.29 4.88 -34.87
C GLY A 1021 -45.31 5.50 -33.87
N TYR A 1022 -45.79 6.41 -33.02
CA TYR A 1022 -44.99 7.03 -31.95
C TYR A 1022 -45.11 6.29 -30.61
N ILE A 1023 -46.04 5.34 -30.45
CA ILE A 1023 -46.33 4.71 -29.14
C ILE A 1023 -45.26 3.68 -28.78
N ASP A 1024 -44.56 3.93 -27.67
CA ASP A 1024 -43.84 2.89 -26.93
C ASP A 1024 -44.88 2.17 -26.06
N LEU A 1025 -45.33 1.00 -26.51
CA LEU A 1025 -46.41 0.28 -25.85
C LEU A 1025 -45.87 -0.42 -24.59
N THR A 1026 -46.40 -0.06 -23.42
CA THR A 1026 -45.83 -0.46 -22.13
C THR A 1026 -46.82 -1.26 -21.28
N THR A 1027 -46.36 -2.28 -20.54
CA THR A 1027 -47.15 -2.91 -19.46
C THR A 1027 -46.67 -2.47 -18.08
N LEU A 1028 -45.39 -2.67 -17.75
CA LEU A 1028 -44.72 -2.28 -16.51
C LEU A 1028 -45.59 -2.47 -15.25
N ALA A 1029 -46.30 -3.60 -15.21
CA ALA A 1029 -47.21 -3.98 -14.14
C ALA A 1029 -46.55 -5.05 -13.26
N GLY A 1030 -46.88 -5.06 -11.97
CA GLY A 1030 -46.30 -6.03 -11.02
C GLY A 1030 -46.69 -7.48 -11.31
N ASP A 1031 -47.75 -7.68 -12.11
CA ASP A 1031 -48.29 -8.97 -12.56
C ASP A 1031 -47.86 -9.34 -13.99
N ASP A 1032 -46.77 -8.76 -14.52
CA ASP A 1032 -46.29 -9.06 -15.87
C ASP A 1032 -45.73 -10.50 -16.00
N THR A 1033 -46.53 -11.36 -16.63
CA THR A 1033 -46.17 -12.72 -17.01
C THR A 1033 -45.62 -12.80 -18.44
N LYS A 1034 -44.94 -13.90 -18.77
CA LYS A 1034 -44.45 -14.18 -20.14
C LYS A 1034 -45.55 -14.04 -21.19
N ASP A 1035 -46.70 -14.70 -20.99
CA ASP A 1035 -47.80 -14.68 -21.96
C ASP A 1035 -48.38 -13.29 -22.17
N ARG A 1036 -48.45 -12.47 -21.11
CA ARG A 1036 -48.93 -11.10 -21.18
C ARG A 1036 -48.00 -10.22 -22.01
N VAL A 1037 -46.69 -10.38 -21.82
CA VAL A 1037 -45.67 -9.65 -22.57
C VAL A 1037 -45.61 -10.08 -24.03
N VAL A 1038 -45.76 -11.39 -24.33
CA VAL A 1038 -45.87 -11.88 -25.71
C VAL A 1038 -47.08 -11.27 -26.43
N LYS A 1039 -48.25 -11.27 -25.79
CA LYS A 1039 -49.46 -10.64 -26.35
C LYS A 1039 -49.29 -9.14 -26.57
N LEU A 1040 -48.51 -8.46 -25.72
CA LEU A 1040 -48.16 -7.05 -25.90
C LEU A 1040 -47.37 -6.83 -27.20
N VAL A 1041 -46.40 -7.71 -27.48
CA VAL A 1041 -45.56 -7.67 -28.69
C VAL A 1041 -46.40 -7.88 -29.94
N ASP A 1042 -47.26 -8.90 -29.96
CA ASP A 1042 -48.14 -9.18 -31.11
C ASP A 1042 -49.05 -7.98 -31.40
N ARG A 1043 -49.60 -7.38 -30.33
CA ARG A 1043 -50.43 -6.19 -30.41
C ARG A 1043 -49.65 -4.95 -30.90
N ALA A 1044 -48.38 -4.81 -30.55
CA ALA A 1044 -47.53 -3.72 -31.01
C ALA A 1044 -47.11 -3.88 -32.49
N LEU A 1045 -46.99 -5.12 -32.97
CA LEU A 1045 -46.65 -5.45 -34.36
C LEU A 1045 -47.85 -5.31 -35.32
N SER A 1046 -49.08 -5.51 -34.83
CA SER A 1046 -50.30 -5.31 -35.61
C SER A 1046 -51.36 -4.56 -34.78
N PRO A 1047 -51.14 -3.26 -34.51
CA PRO A 1047 -52.01 -2.47 -33.65
C PRO A 1047 -53.38 -2.20 -34.26
N ILE A 1048 -53.46 -2.00 -35.58
CA ILE A 1048 -54.70 -1.68 -36.31
C ILE A 1048 -55.14 -2.91 -37.11
N PRO A 1049 -56.33 -3.48 -36.84
CA PRO A 1049 -56.83 -4.63 -37.60
C PRO A 1049 -56.91 -4.35 -39.10
N GLY A 1050 -56.33 -5.22 -39.93
CA GLY A 1050 -56.36 -5.09 -41.38
C GLY A 1050 -55.31 -4.13 -41.98
N ASP A 1051 -54.49 -3.48 -41.16
CA ASP A 1051 -53.36 -2.65 -41.59
C ASP A 1051 -52.02 -3.23 -41.13
N SER A 1052 -51.26 -3.77 -42.08
CA SER A 1052 -49.92 -4.32 -41.84
C SER A 1052 -48.79 -3.29 -41.96
N SER A 1053 -49.10 -2.04 -42.35
CA SER A 1053 -48.12 -0.98 -42.59
C SER A 1053 -47.79 -0.14 -41.34
N THR A 1054 -48.69 -0.11 -40.35
CA THR A 1054 -48.51 0.63 -39.10
C THR A 1054 -48.13 -0.31 -37.97
N THR A 1055 -46.99 -0.06 -37.32
CA THR A 1055 -46.59 -0.71 -36.06
C THR A 1055 -46.44 0.33 -34.97
N CYS A 1056 -46.51 -0.08 -33.71
CA CYS A 1056 -46.02 0.76 -32.62
C CYS A 1056 -44.50 1.01 -32.76
N ALA A 1057 -43.99 1.96 -31.98
CA ALA A 1057 -42.61 2.37 -31.97
C ALA A 1057 -41.64 1.33 -31.41
N ALA A 1058 -42.05 0.77 -30.26
CA ALA A 1058 -41.33 -0.17 -29.43
C ALA A 1058 -42.31 -0.81 -28.44
N VAL A 1059 -41.87 -1.88 -27.78
CA VAL A 1059 -42.49 -2.38 -26.54
C VAL A 1059 -41.56 -2.07 -25.37
N CYS A 1060 -42.11 -1.70 -24.21
CA CYS A 1060 -41.32 -1.44 -23.01
C CYS A 1060 -41.73 -2.35 -21.84
N VAL A 1061 -40.76 -3.13 -21.34
CA VAL A 1061 -40.97 -4.17 -20.31
C VAL A 1061 -39.95 -4.08 -19.19
N TYR A 1062 -40.13 -4.85 -18.11
CA TYR A 1062 -39.09 -5.01 -17.08
C TYR A 1062 -37.90 -5.85 -17.59
N PRO A 1063 -36.69 -5.68 -17.02
CA PRO A 1063 -35.48 -6.39 -17.45
C PRO A 1063 -35.66 -7.90 -17.59
N GLN A 1064 -36.28 -8.53 -16.60
CA GLN A 1064 -36.50 -9.98 -16.53
C GLN A 1064 -37.42 -10.53 -17.65
N ARG A 1065 -38.09 -9.67 -18.43
CA ARG A 1065 -38.98 -10.04 -19.53
C ARG A 1065 -38.39 -9.75 -20.90
N VAL A 1066 -37.22 -9.12 -20.98
CA VAL A 1066 -36.56 -8.82 -22.27
C VAL A 1066 -36.25 -10.10 -23.03
N HIS A 1067 -35.72 -11.11 -22.36
CA HIS A 1067 -35.43 -12.40 -22.98
C HIS A 1067 -36.70 -13.04 -23.59
N ASP A 1068 -37.85 -12.98 -22.89
CA ASP A 1068 -39.12 -13.50 -23.38
C ASP A 1068 -39.57 -12.80 -24.68
N VAL A 1069 -39.44 -11.47 -24.74
CA VAL A 1069 -39.75 -10.67 -25.94
C VAL A 1069 -38.82 -11.03 -27.09
N THR A 1070 -37.50 -11.02 -26.84
CA THR A 1070 -36.49 -11.27 -27.87
C THR A 1070 -36.63 -12.68 -28.43
N LYS A 1071 -36.94 -13.66 -27.58
CA LYS A 1071 -37.19 -15.04 -28.00
C LYS A 1071 -38.43 -15.13 -28.90
N HIS A 1072 -39.55 -14.54 -28.50
CA HIS A 1072 -40.77 -14.55 -29.31
C HIS A 1072 -40.56 -13.89 -30.68
N LEU A 1073 -39.91 -12.71 -30.72
CA LEU A 1073 -39.57 -12.01 -31.97
C LEU A 1073 -38.72 -12.86 -32.92
N LYS A 1074 -37.77 -13.63 -32.37
CA LYS A 1074 -36.96 -14.59 -33.15
C LYS A 1074 -37.81 -15.75 -33.68
N GLU A 1075 -38.70 -16.31 -32.86
CA GLU A 1075 -39.60 -17.42 -33.23
C GLU A 1075 -40.53 -17.02 -34.39
N ILE A 1076 -41.03 -15.79 -34.40
CA ILE A 1076 -41.88 -15.25 -35.49
C ILE A 1076 -41.08 -14.54 -36.60
N ASN A 1077 -39.74 -14.55 -36.53
CA ASN A 1077 -38.82 -13.92 -37.48
C ASN A 1077 -39.14 -12.43 -37.79
N LYS A 1078 -39.39 -11.64 -36.76
CA LYS A 1078 -39.63 -10.19 -36.84
C LYS A 1078 -38.55 -9.41 -36.10
N LYS A 1079 -38.20 -8.24 -36.63
CA LYS A 1079 -37.35 -7.25 -35.94
C LYS A 1079 -38.21 -6.12 -35.41
N PHE A 1080 -38.06 -5.80 -34.14
CA PHE A 1080 -38.83 -4.75 -33.47
C PHE A 1080 -38.00 -4.13 -32.35
N ASN A 1081 -38.25 -2.86 -32.01
CA ASN A 1081 -37.53 -2.21 -30.91
C ASN A 1081 -38.04 -2.75 -29.57
N VAL A 1082 -37.10 -3.23 -28.75
CA VAL A 1082 -37.35 -3.74 -27.40
C VAL A 1082 -36.73 -2.76 -26.42
N ALA A 1083 -37.57 -1.96 -25.77
CA ALA A 1083 -37.19 -1.08 -24.68
C ALA A 1083 -37.34 -1.80 -23.34
N ALA A 1084 -36.46 -1.49 -22.40
CA ALA A 1084 -36.57 -1.99 -21.03
C ALA A 1084 -36.29 -0.90 -20.02
N VAL A 1085 -37.09 -0.83 -18.96
CA VAL A 1085 -36.73 -0.01 -17.79
C VAL A 1085 -35.60 -0.69 -17.04
N ALA A 1086 -34.59 0.04 -16.60
CA ALA A 1086 -33.45 -0.51 -15.86
C ALA A 1086 -32.89 0.52 -14.86
N ALA A 1087 -31.75 0.20 -14.25
CA ALA A 1087 -31.03 1.06 -13.32
C ALA A 1087 -31.83 1.43 -12.06
N GLY A 1088 -32.51 0.44 -11.46
CA GLY A 1088 -33.27 0.61 -10.21
C GLY A 1088 -34.61 1.33 -10.39
N PHE A 1089 -35.27 1.14 -11.54
CA PHE A 1089 -36.63 1.66 -11.80
C PHE A 1089 -37.65 1.11 -10.77
N PRO A 1090 -38.64 1.91 -10.31
CA PRO A 1090 -38.94 3.29 -10.71
C PRO A 1090 -38.17 4.35 -9.94
N SER A 1091 -37.42 4.00 -8.89
CA SER A 1091 -36.88 4.99 -7.96
C SER A 1091 -35.56 5.62 -8.40
N GLY A 1092 -34.74 4.89 -9.16
CA GLY A 1092 -33.38 5.27 -9.50
C GLY A 1092 -32.43 5.37 -8.29
N GLN A 1093 -32.83 4.91 -7.10
CA GLN A 1093 -32.09 5.05 -5.83
C GLN A 1093 -31.27 3.80 -5.51
N TYR A 1094 -30.45 3.37 -6.47
CA TYR A 1094 -29.59 2.19 -6.36
C TYR A 1094 -28.13 2.61 -6.52
N HIS A 1095 -27.19 1.82 -5.98
CA HIS A 1095 -25.77 2.08 -6.21
C HIS A 1095 -25.43 1.98 -7.71
N LEU A 1096 -24.59 2.90 -8.21
CA LEU A 1096 -24.24 2.98 -9.64
C LEU A 1096 -23.75 1.64 -10.22
N LYS A 1097 -22.95 0.87 -9.47
CA LYS A 1097 -22.50 -0.47 -9.90
C LYS A 1097 -23.66 -1.44 -10.14
N SER A 1098 -24.67 -1.43 -9.28
CA SER A 1098 -25.87 -2.26 -9.45
C SER A 1098 -26.69 -1.80 -10.65
N LYS A 1099 -26.82 -0.48 -10.84
CA LYS A 1099 -27.47 0.09 -12.03
C LYS A 1099 -26.79 -0.34 -13.33
N MET A 1100 -25.46 -0.24 -13.38
CA MET A 1100 -24.67 -0.62 -14.54
C MET A 1100 -24.80 -2.13 -14.83
N LEU A 1101 -24.68 -2.98 -13.81
CA LEU A 1101 -24.84 -4.42 -13.98
C LEU A 1101 -26.25 -4.78 -14.50
N GLU A 1102 -27.30 -4.16 -13.97
CA GLU A 1102 -28.66 -4.38 -14.45
C GLU A 1102 -28.82 -3.97 -15.92
N VAL A 1103 -28.26 -2.82 -16.32
CA VAL A 1103 -28.26 -2.37 -17.72
C VAL A 1103 -27.49 -3.35 -18.62
N GLU A 1104 -26.31 -3.79 -18.21
CA GLU A 1104 -25.48 -4.74 -18.95
C GLU A 1104 -26.22 -6.05 -19.21
N LEU A 1105 -26.84 -6.63 -18.17
CA LEU A 1105 -27.64 -7.85 -18.28
C LEU A 1105 -28.86 -7.64 -19.18
N THR A 1106 -29.54 -6.50 -19.05
CA THR A 1106 -30.74 -6.16 -19.85
C THR A 1106 -30.40 -6.05 -21.34
N VAL A 1107 -29.25 -5.44 -21.68
CA VAL A 1107 -28.75 -5.37 -23.06
C VAL A 1107 -28.35 -6.75 -23.56
N ALA A 1108 -27.67 -7.56 -22.72
CA ALA A 1108 -27.29 -8.93 -23.07
C ALA A 1108 -28.51 -9.82 -23.38
N ASP A 1109 -29.65 -9.59 -22.70
CA ASP A 1109 -30.91 -10.27 -22.96
C ASP A 1109 -31.61 -9.83 -24.27
N GLY A 1110 -31.08 -8.80 -24.94
CA GLY A 1110 -31.48 -8.37 -26.27
C GLY A 1110 -32.28 -7.06 -26.32
N ALA A 1111 -32.28 -6.26 -25.26
CA ALA A 1111 -32.88 -4.93 -25.30
C ALA A 1111 -32.13 -4.03 -26.30
N THR A 1112 -32.87 -3.39 -27.21
CA THR A 1112 -32.32 -2.42 -28.17
C THR A 1112 -32.34 -1.00 -27.60
N GLU A 1113 -33.12 -0.77 -26.54
CA GLU A 1113 -33.28 0.53 -25.90
C GLU A 1113 -33.41 0.36 -24.38
N ILE A 1114 -32.84 1.29 -23.61
CA ILE A 1114 -32.82 1.25 -22.14
C ILE A 1114 -33.40 2.55 -21.60
N ASP A 1115 -34.42 2.45 -20.74
CA ASP A 1115 -35.04 3.56 -20.01
C ASP A 1115 -34.49 3.59 -18.57
N ILE A 1116 -33.65 4.58 -18.22
CA ILE A 1116 -33.07 4.73 -16.86
C ILE A 1116 -33.72 5.88 -16.10
N VAL A 1117 -33.65 5.90 -14.77
CA VAL A 1117 -34.05 7.05 -13.93
C VAL A 1117 -32.81 7.75 -13.39
N ILE A 1118 -32.76 9.09 -13.47
CA ILE A 1118 -31.66 9.88 -12.90
C ILE A 1118 -31.59 9.71 -11.37
N SER A 1119 -30.42 10.00 -10.78
CA SER A 1119 -30.31 10.12 -9.32
C SER A 1119 -31.09 11.32 -8.81
N ARG A 1120 -32.33 11.08 -8.37
CA ARG A 1120 -33.24 12.11 -7.87
C ARG A 1120 -32.66 12.88 -6.67
N ALA A 1121 -32.00 12.17 -5.75
CA ALA A 1121 -31.32 12.76 -4.60
C ALA A 1121 -30.26 13.78 -5.06
N ALA A 1122 -29.35 13.39 -5.95
CA ALA A 1122 -28.32 14.30 -6.47
C ALA A 1122 -28.93 15.52 -7.19
N ALA A 1123 -29.98 15.32 -8.00
CA ALA A 1123 -30.67 16.42 -8.65
C ALA A 1123 -31.34 17.39 -7.66
N LEU A 1124 -31.91 16.90 -6.56
CA LEU A 1124 -32.53 17.71 -5.52
C LEU A 1124 -31.51 18.45 -4.64
N ASP A 1125 -30.32 17.87 -4.45
CA ASP A 1125 -29.19 18.47 -3.74
C ASP A 1125 -28.42 19.48 -4.62
N GLY A 1126 -28.77 19.59 -5.91
CA GLY A 1126 -28.10 20.45 -6.87
C GLY A 1126 -26.76 19.90 -7.37
N ASP A 1127 -26.46 18.64 -7.11
CA ASP A 1127 -25.28 17.93 -7.60
C ASP A 1127 -25.49 17.40 -9.02
N TRP A 1128 -25.49 18.33 -9.97
CA TRP A 1128 -25.68 18.05 -11.39
C TRP A 1128 -24.52 17.28 -12.01
N LYS A 1129 -23.33 17.38 -11.42
CA LYS A 1129 -22.15 16.61 -11.86
C LYS A 1129 -22.36 15.13 -11.59
N THR A 1130 -22.84 14.74 -10.41
CA THR A 1130 -23.17 13.34 -10.12
C THR A 1130 -24.27 12.81 -11.04
N VAL A 1131 -25.29 13.62 -11.34
CA VAL A 1131 -26.32 13.24 -12.33
C VAL A 1131 -25.69 12.99 -13.71
N PHE A 1132 -24.81 13.88 -14.17
CA PHE A 1132 -24.09 13.74 -15.43
C PHE A 1132 -23.19 12.49 -15.44
N ASP A 1133 -22.41 12.27 -14.38
CA ASP A 1133 -21.46 11.15 -14.28
C ASP A 1133 -22.19 9.80 -14.29
N GLU A 1134 -23.30 9.69 -13.53
CA GLU A 1134 -24.11 8.47 -13.52
C GLU A 1134 -24.74 8.19 -14.88
N VAL A 1135 -25.35 9.19 -15.52
CA VAL A 1135 -25.96 9.03 -16.86
C VAL A 1135 -24.90 8.70 -17.90
N SER A 1136 -23.72 9.33 -17.84
CA SER A 1136 -22.60 9.06 -18.75
C SER A 1136 -22.09 7.63 -18.61
N ALA A 1137 -21.96 7.14 -17.37
CA ALA A 1137 -21.58 5.77 -17.08
C ALA A 1137 -22.61 4.77 -17.63
N LEU A 1138 -23.90 5.02 -17.39
CA LEU A 1138 -24.98 4.16 -17.88
C LEU A 1138 -25.10 4.20 -19.41
N LYS A 1139 -24.85 5.35 -20.05
CA LYS A 1139 -24.76 5.47 -21.51
C LYS A 1139 -23.63 4.62 -22.08
N ALA A 1140 -22.46 4.64 -21.44
CA ALA A 1140 -21.36 3.78 -21.84
C ALA A 1140 -21.72 2.29 -21.70
N THR A 1141 -22.40 1.90 -20.61
CA THR A 1141 -22.85 0.52 -20.38
C THR A 1141 -23.89 0.05 -21.39
N CYS A 1142 -24.74 0.94 -21.93
CA CYS A 1142 -25.71 0.59 -22.96
C CYS A 1142 -25.07 0.12 -24.27
N GLY A 1143 -23.80 0.45 -24.53
CA GLY A 1143 -23.13 0.12 -25.79
C GLY A 1143 -23.86 0.72 -26.99
N SER A 1144 -24.36 -0.13 -27.89
CA SER A 1144 -25.14 0.28 -29.06
C SER A 1144 -26.63 0.49 -28.79
N ALA A 1145 -27.14 0.10 -27.62
CA ALA A 1145 -28.54 0.33 -27.26
C ALA A 1145 -28.82 1.82 -27.04
N HIS A 1146 -30.01 2.27 -27.45
CA HIS A 1146 -30.43 3.67 -27.26
C HIS A 1146 -30.80 3.92 -25.79
N LEU A 1147 -30.18 4.92 -25.17
CA LEU A 1147 -30.47 5.37 -23.81
C LEU A 1147 -31.57 6.43 -23.81
N LYS A 1148 -32.65 6.16 -23.07
CA LYS A 1148 -33.69 7.12 -22.72
C LYS A 1148 -33.61 7.45 -21.24
N THR A 1149 -33.33 8.70 -20.90
CA THR A 1149 -33.16 9.12 -19.51
C THR A 1149 -34.45 9.73 -18.97
N ILE A 1150 -35.05 9.06 -17.98
CA ILE A 1150 -36.23 9.50 -17.22
C ILE A 1150 -35.78 10.51 -16.17
N LEU A 1151 -36.29 11.72 -16.26
CA LEU A 1151 -35.94 12.81 -15.34
C LEU A 1151 -36.78 12.82 -14.05
N ALA A 1152 -37.89 12.06 -13.99
CA ALA A 1152 -38.85 12.08 -12.89
C ALA A 1152 -39.33 13.52 -12.55
N THR A 1153 -39.73 14.23 -13.60
CA THR A 1153 -40.02 15.68 -13.57
C THR A 1153 -41.07 16.10 -12.54
N GLY A 1154 -42.00 15.21 -12.17
CA GLY A 1154 -43.01 15.47 -11.14
C GLY A 1154 -42.43 15.71 -9.74
N GLU A 1155 -41.18 15.28 -9.50
CA GLU A 1155 -40.53 15.37 -8.19
C GLU A 1155 -39.39 16.39 -8.14
N LEU A 1156 -39.01 17.02 -9.27
CA LEU A 1156 -37.92 18.00 -9.36
C LEU A 1156 -38.29 19.39 -8.82
N LYS A 1157 -39.52 19.57 -8.33
CA LYS A 1157 -40.10 20.77 -7.68
C LYS A 1157 -40.23 22.03 -8.55
N THR A 1158 -39.30 22.28 -9.49
CA THR A 1158 -39.28 23.52 -10.29
C THR A 1158 -38.95 23.24 -11.76
N LEU A 1159 -39.46 24.08 -12.66
CA LEU A 1159 -39.14 24.02 -14.10
C LEU A 1159 -37.64 24.28 -14.38
N THR A 1160 -36.98 25.09 -13.55
CA THR A 1160 -35.52 25.30 -13.64
C THR A 1160 -34.75 24.01 -13.38
N ASN A 1161 -35.15 23.21 -12.39
CA ASN A 1161 -34.52 21.92 -12.14
C ASN A 1161 -34.80 20.91 -13.26
N VAL A 1162 -35.99 20.94 -13.87
CA VAL A 1162 -36.30 20.15 -15.06
C VAL A 1162 -35.36 20.53 -16.22
N TYR A 1163 -35.12 21.82 -16.46
CA TYR A 1163 -34.18 22.27 -17.48
C TYR A 1163 -32.74 21.82 -17.19
N LYS A 1164 -32.27 21.95 -15.94
CA LYS A 1164 -30.95 21.50 -15.50
C LYS A 1164 -30.77 19.99 -15.66
N ALA A 1165 -31.75 19.19 -15.24
CA ALA A 1165 -31.74 17.75 -15.40
C ALA A 1165 -31.72 17.33 -16.89
N SER A 1166 -32.46 18.05 -17.74
CA SER A 1166 -32.45 17.86 -19.19
C SER A 1166 -31.06 18.12 -19.77
N TRP A 1167 -30.44 19.25 -19.40
CA TRP A 1167 -29.13 19.64 -19.88
C TRP A 1167 -28.03 18.67 -19.42
N ALA A 1168 -28.05 18.27 -18.14
CA ALA A 1168 -27.10 17.29 -17.60
C ALA A 1168 -27.19 15.94 -18.33
N SER A 1169 -28.41 15.47 -18.62
CA SER A 1169 -28.63 14.21 -19.32
C SER A 1169 -28.23 14.28 -20.80
N ILE A 1170 -28.55 15.39 -21.48
CA ILE A 1170 -28.13 15.63 -22.87
C ILE A 1170 -26.60 15.67 -22.98
N LEU A 1171 -25.94 16.42 -22.09
CA LEU A 1171 -24.48 16.51 -22.04
C LEU A 1171 -23.84 15.14 -21.81
N ALA A 1172 -24.45 14.32 -20.95
CA ALA A 1172 -24.01 12.96 -20.63
C ALA A 1172 -24.21 11.97 -21.80
N GLY A 1173 -24.88 12.39 -22.88
CA GLY A 1173 -25.01 11.61 -24.11
C GLY A 1173 -26.29 10.78 -24.20
N SER A 1174 -27.36 11.14 -23.49
CA SER A 1174 -28.68 10.53 -23.66
C SER A 1174 -29.18 10.68 -25.10
N ASP A 1175 -29.69 9.60 -25.70
CA ASP A 1175 -30.30 9.65 -27.04
C ASP A 1175 -31.72 10.20 -26.98
N PHE A 1176 -32.41 9.98 -25.86
CA PHE A 1176 -33.70 10.57 -25.52
C PHE A 1176 -33.71 11.10 -24.08
N ILE A 1177 -34.47 12.16 -23.84
CA ILE A 1177 -34.91 12.54 -22.50
C ILE A 1177 -36.42 12.32 -22.35
N LYS A 1178 -36.82 11.87 -21.16
CA LYS A 1178 -38.17 11.40 -20.83
C LYS A 1178 -38.71 12.04 -19.56
N THR A 1179 -39.99 12.38 -19.54
CA THR A 1179 -40.62 13.19 -18.48
C THR A 1179 -40.74 12.44 -17.14
N SER A 1180 -41.45 11.32 -17.07
CA SER A 1180 -41.71 10.60 -15.79
C SER A 1180 -41.69 9.09 -15.94
N THR A 1181 -41.79 8.39 -14.81
CA THR A 1181 -41.96 6.93 -14.72
C THR A 1181 -43.41 6.46 -14.90
N GLY A 1182 -44.39 7.38 -14.88
CA GLY A 1182 -45.82 7.06 -14.88
C GLY A 1182 -46.33 6.39 -13.59
N LYS A 1183 -45.47 6.29 -12.57
CA LYS A 1183 -45.79 5.78 -11.21
C LYS A 1183 -45.84 6.92 -10.17
N GLU A 1184 -45.67 8.16 -10.61
CA GLU A 1184 -45.68 9.39 -9.80
C GLU A 1184 -47.08 10.04 -9.82
N SER A 1185 -47.38 10.88 -8.82
CA SER A 1185 -48.68 11.57 -8.69
C SER A 1185 -48.87 12.70 -9.71
N THR A 1186 -47.78 13.27 -10.24
CA THR A 1186 -47.77 14.35 -11.23
C THR A 1186 -46.78 13.97 -12.33
N ASN A 1187 -47.20 13.94 -13.60
CA ASN A 1187 -46.55 13.08 -14.62
C ASN A 1187 -45.99 13.85 -15.83
N ALA A 1188 -46.72 13.94 -16.94
CA ALA A 1188 -46.35 14.69 -18.14
C ALA A 1188 -47.32 15.84 -18.36
N THR A 1189 -46.82 17.08 -18.28
CA THR A 1189 -47.57 18.29 -18.65
C THR A 1189 -46.92 18.98 -19.84
N LEU A 1190 -47.67 19.79 -20.57
CA LEU A 1190 -47.15 20.53 -21.72
C LEU A 1190 -46.10 21.56 -21.30
N GLU A 1191 -46.19 22.12 -20.10
CA GLU A 1191 -45.21 23.07 -19.55
C GLU A 1191 -43.85 22.40 -19.34
N VAL A 1192 -43.85 21.21 -18.74
CA VAL A 1192 -42.62 20.41 -18.55
C VAL A 1192 -42.04 20.01 -19.90
N ALA A 1193 -42.88 19.57 -20.83
CA ALA A 1193 -42.44 19.22 -22.18
C ALA A 1193 -41.85 20.40 -22.94
N PHE A 1194 -42.45 21.59 -22.82
CA PHE A 1194 -41.94 22.81 -23.42
C PHE A 1194 -40.53 23.14 -22.93
N VAL A 1195 -40.28 23.01 -21.63
CA VAL A 1195 -38.96 23.25 -21.02
C VAL A 1195 -37.93 22.22 -21.48
N MET A 1196 -38.28 20.93 -21.49
CA MET A 1196 -37.39 19.86 -21.96
C MET A 1196 -37.08 20.01 -23.46
N CYS A 1197 -38.08 20.31 -24.29
CA CYS A 1197 -37.90 20.58 -25.72
C CYS A 1197 -37.08 21.85 -25.96
N SER A 1198 -37.21 22.87 -25.12
CA SER A 1198 -36.36 24.07 -25.19
C SER A 1198 -34.88 23.73 -24.96
N ALA A 1199 -34.58 22.80 -24.03
CA ALA A 1199 -33.23 22.30 -23.83
C ALA A 1199 -32.72 21.53 -25.07
N ILE A 1200 -33.54 20.63 -25.64
CA ILE A 1200 -33.19 19.90 -26.87
C ILE A 1200 -32.91 20.87 -28.03
N LYS A 1201 -33.77 21.87 -28.23
CA LYS A 1201 -33.62 22.90 -29.27
C LYS A 1201 -32.29 23.62 -29.11
N ARG A 1202 -32.01 24.13 -27.91
CA ARG A 1202 -30.78 24.86 -27.60
C ARG A 1202 -29.54 24.01 -27.85
N TRP A 1203 -29.58 22.74 -27.48
CA TRP A 1203 -28.50 21.80 -27.75
C TRP A 1203 -28.26 21.60 -29.25
N HIS A 1204 -29.32 21.43 -30.03
CA HIS A 1204 -29.22 21.30 -31.47
C HIS A 1204 -28.69 22.57 -32.14
N GLU A 1205 -29.13 23.75 -31.72
CA GLU A 1205 -28.60 25.04 -32.20
C GLU A 1205 -27.09 25.18 -31.95
N LEU A 1206 -26.60 24.67 -30.82
CA LEU A 1206 -25.18 24.75 -30.46
C LEU A 1206 -24.32 23.68 -31.15
N THR A 1207 -24.86 22.49 -31.42
CA THR A 1207 -24.05 21.31 -31.78
C THR A 1207 -24.45 20.61 -33.08
N ALA A 1208 -25.58 20.98 -33.67
CA ALA A 1208 -26.25 20.28 -34.78
C ALA A 1208 -26.60 18.80 -34.47
N LYS A 1209 -26.50 18.35 -33.22
CA LYS A 1209 -26.87 16.99 -32.80
C LYS A 1209 -28.32 16.95 -32.32
N LYS A 1210 -29.07 15.94 -32.78
CA LYS A 1210 -30.47 15.76 -32.40
C LYS A 1210 -30.58 14.81 -31.20
N VAL A 1211 -31.40 15.19 -30.22
CA VAL A 1211 -31.79 14.35 -29.09
C VAL A 1211 -33.30 14.15 -29.18
N GLY A 1212 -33.75 12.93 -28.94
CA GLY A 1212 -35.16 12.58 -28.97
C GLY A 1212 -35.90 13.00 -27.70
N PHE A 1213 -37.21 13.16 -27.82
CA PHE A 1213 -38.10 13.46 -26.72
C PHE A 1213 -39.14 12.35 -26.53
N LYS A 1214 -39.36 11.95 -25.28
CA LYS A 1214 -40.38 10.95 -24.92
C LYS A 1214 -41.26 11.41 -23.76
N PRO A 1215 -42.42 12.03 -23.99
CA PRO A 1215 -43.39 12.26 -22.93
C PRO A 1215 -43.98 10.93 -22.45
N ALA A 1216 -44.08 10.77 -21.14
CA ALA A 1216 -44.61 9.58 -20.50
C ALA A 1216 -45.28 9.91 -19.16
N GLY A 1217 -46.38 9.20 -18.91
CA GLY A 1217 -47.19 9.29 -17.70
C GLY A 1217 -48.43 10.17 -17.89
N GLY A 1218 -49.61 9.56 -17.78
CA GLY A 1218 -50.91 10.25 -17.79
C GLY A 1218 -51.54 10.51 -19.16
N ILE A 1219 -50.83 10.33 -20.28
CA ILE A 1219 -51.35 10.54 -21.64
C ILE A 1219 -52.23 9.34 -22.03
N LYS A 1220 -53.52 9.58 -22.23
CA LYS A 1220 -54.53 8.54 -22.51
C LYS A 1220 -55.27 8.76 -23.81
N THR A 1221 -55.55 10.00 -24.19
CA THR A 1221 -56.42 10.28 -25.36
C THR A 1221 -55.62 10.76 -26.57
N PRO A 1222 -56.13 10.54 -27.81
CA PRO A 1222 -55.51 11.09 -29.03
C PRO A 1222 -55.38 12.61 -28.98
N LEU A 1223 -56.37 13.30 -28.39
CA LEU A 1223 -56.34 14.76 -28.22
C LEU A 1223 -55.13 15.20 -27.37
N GLU A 1224 -54.92 14.57 -26.21
CA GLU A 1224 -53.76 14.85 -25.36
C GLU A 1224 -52.44 14.58 -26.10
N ALA A 1225 -52.36 13.45 -26.81
CA ALA A 1225 -51.16 13.08 -27.56
C ALA A 1225 -50.84 14.05 -28.71
N LEU A 1226 -51.87 14.56 -29.42
CA LEU A 1226 -51.72 15.54 -30.49
C LEU A 1226 -51.25 16.91 -29.98
N ALA A 1227 -51.57 17.27 -28.74
CA ALA A 1227 -51.03 18.50 -28.15
C ALA A 1227 -49.49 18.43 -28.02
N TYR A 1228 -48.92 17.25 -27.73
CA TYR A 1228 -47.45 17.06 -27.75
C TYR A 1228 -46.90 17.09 -29.18
N VAL A 1229 -47.63 16.58 -30.18
CA VAL A 1229 -47.23 16.68 -31.59
C VAL A 1229 -47.15 18.14 -32.03
N ALA A 1230 -48.18 18.94 -31.71
CA ALA A 1230 -48.21 20.37 -32.00
C ALA A 1230 -47.05 21.12 -31.30
N LEU A 1231 -46.80 20.82 -30.02
CA LEU A 1231 -45.68 21.39 -29.28
C LEU A 1231 -44.33 21.06 -29.92
N ILE A 1232 -44.10 19.80 -30.32
CA ILE A 1232 -42.82 19.40 -30.92
C ILE A 1232 -42.64 20.03 -32.29
N LYS A 1233 -43.70 20.07 -33.10
CA LYS A 1233 -43.67 20.75 -34.40
C LYS A 1233 -43.31 22.21 -34.26
N ASP A 1234 -43.86 22.91 -33.27
CA ASP A 1234 -43.61 24.33 -33.04
C ASP A 1234 -42.21 24.60 -32.45
N VAL A 1235 -41.79 23.81 -31.45
CA VAL A 1235 -40.54 24.06 -30.72
C VAL A 1235 -39.32 23.47 -31.44
N LEU A 1236 -39.39 22.20 -31.86
CA LEU A 1236 -38.29 21.43 -32.44
C LEU A 1236 -38.36 21.33 -33.98
N GLY A 1237 -39.55 21.43 -34.56
CA GLY A 1237 -39.77 21.32 -36.00
C GLY A 1237 -40.30 19.94 -36.44
N GLU A 1238 -40.88 19.89 -37.64
CA GLU A 1238 -41.49 18.66 -38.20
C GLU A 1238 -40.53 17.48 -38.31
N GLU A 1239 -39.24 17.74 -38.48
CA GLU A 1239 -38.21 16.70 -38.59
C GLU A 1239 -37.99 15.88 -37.31
N TRP A 1240 -38.48 16.35 -36.15
CA TRP A 1240 -38.52 15.57 -34.92
C TRP A 1240 -39.72 14.63 -34.82
N LEU A 1241 -40.76 14.80 -35.65
CA LEU A 1241 -41.95 13.96 -35.68
C LEU A 1241 -41.71 12.64 -36.44
N THR A 1242 -40.65 11.95 -36.03
CA THR A 1242 -40.34 10.61 -36.51
C THR A 1242 -40.22 9.67 -35.32
N PRO A 1243 -40.50 8.37 -35.53
CA PRO A 1243 -40.18 7.33 -34.57
C PRO A 1243 -38.80 7.49 -33.90
N LYS A 1244 -37.77 7.86 -34.65
CA LYS A 1244 -36.40 7.90 -34.14
C LYS A 1244 -36.11 9.04 -33.16
N LEU A 1245 -36.98 10.06 -33.10
CA LEU A 1245 -36.76 11.29 -32.32
C LEU A 1245 -37.96 11.68 -31.45
N PHE A 1246 -39.13 11.10 -31.67
CA PHE A 1246 -40.32 11.32 -30.85
C PHE A 1246 -41.04 10.01 -30.54
N ARG A 1247 -41.28 9.79 -29.24
CA ARG A 1247 -41.95 8.60 -28.69
C ARG A 1247 -42.98 8.99 -27.65
N ILE A 1248 -44.08 8.26 -27.50
CA ILE A 1248 -45.04 8.47 -26.42
C ILE A 1248 -45.07 7.20 -25.57
N GLY A 1249 -44.69 7.31 -24.30
CA GLY A 1249 -44.78 6.20 -23.35
C GLY A 1249 -46.19 6.11 -22.77
N ALA A 1250 -47.01 5.17 -23.25
CA ALA A 1250 -48.38 5.02 -22.80
C ALA A 1250 -48.85 3.55 -22.84
N SER A 1251 -49.58 3.14 -21.80
CA SER A 1251 -50.16 1.79 -21.69
C SER A 1251 -51.57 1.67 -22.28
N SER A 1252 -52.32 2.78 -22.36
CA SER A 1252 -53.74 2.80 -22.79
C SER A 1252 -54.04 3.67 -24.00
N LEU A 1253 -53.10 4.54 -24.42
CA LEU A 1253 -53.31 5.45 -25.56
C LEU A 1253 -53.68 4.70 -26.84
N LEU A 1254 -53.06 3.54 -27.07
CA LEU A 1254 -53.37 2.71 -28.23
C LEU A 1254 -54.87 2.36 -28.31
N ASP A 1255 -55.49 1.98 -27.18
CA ASP A 1255 -56.93 1.67 -27.15
C ASP A 1255 -57.81 2.85 -27.56
N TYR A 1256 -57.45 4.07 -27.14
CA TYR A 1256 -58.22 5.26 -27.49
C TYR A 1256 -57.97 5.72 -28.93
N CYS A 1257 -56.74 5.56 -29.46
CA CYS A 1257 -56.48 5.77 -30.89
C CYS A 1257 -57.31 4.82 -31.75
N LEU A 1258 -57.37 3.54 -31.38
CA LEU A 1258 -58.16 2.53 -32.11
C LEU A 1258 -59.67 2.78 -32.04
N LYS A 1259 -60.17 3.38 -30.95
CA LYS A 1259 -61.59 3.78 -30.85
C LYS A 1259 -61.92 5.01 -31.70
N ALA A 1260 -60.94 5.87 -31.96
CA ALA A 1260 -61.12 7.10 -32.72
C ALA A 1260 -60.90 6.92 -34.24
N LEU A 1261 -60.12 5.90 -34.63
CA LEU A 1261 -59.98 5.42 -36.02
C LEU A 1261 -61.23 4.64 -36.45
#